data_AF-A0A947HBR3-F1
#
_entry.id   AF-A0A947HBR3-F1
#
_cell.length_a   1.000
_cell.length_b   1.000
_cell.length_c   1.000
_cell.angle_alpha   90.00
_cell.angle_beta   90.00
_cell.angle_gamma   90.00
#
_symmetry.space_group_name_H-M   'P 1'
#
loop_
_entity.id
_entity.type
_entity.pdbx_description
1 polymer ?
#
loop_
_entity_poly.entity_id
_entity_poly.type
_entity_poly.pdbx_seq_one_letter_code
_entity_poly.pdbx_strand_id
1 'polypeptide(L)'
;MPFDEGFISLTDLGIAYRKAKVDLYYMNNNSSLQMLLEYEENLEQNLQRLYSAIHNDHPINLGGWIPFPSKITNPNKSDNHHLIFSDPKEAWRSSIAPENKPTAEFRISARPSIDFHVFSALWILKVGHKYDSLLSDNSYGNRLRRKLNGQLNPNSSGSFKKYLYPYRKWREDALRKIEEIKDSERFIVISTDLSSFYHNLNPEFLIKNNFLRFINDFGVRFDKNELNLTRKFIQFIETWAQTTPLKSGLPVGLPASAIIANVALFELDLTFQHTLLPIHYGRYVDDILLILKHESVFHSTSNLWNWIVNKSGGLLSIENNHKIRLKTNYLKKSNLYFSEDKTKIFMFQGESGQALAQILKQQMLEKTSEWRDLPELPDKPDEIKKDLINIVHENGEVVDSLSKAGSLTMRRSTFALRLRDIEAYAQDLEPKEWEQHRFEFIHFYLNHILILPHFFDFATFLPRIIRLIVFCQDFHLLTKLLEQLNLICICLKRDCNVTLKAVDSYIEDVVQLWKEQLNEVVSEALKTSFPIKLNKESNLNWKLFVDDVYAFNSRYSIFNNLFFLICGVRNFRNPPNAEQIKRKLKIYRNKLFNRDLANIPFRFCRPNNSVRLHREALDNIQIDLCPQMPFIESKLYESFSYLKQSYAQDQLVPFGLLFATRPHHLHELCLYFDLPNEQFLPIINNTMWALRGYPIQTNPSGFFDESTGQIEVFVDDHKIFEYIIDESNKNIIDQLNDEDIPTNLHNKFFINSIFLSSEAKVSIVKKNEIWKLVDQDKNWYLELFGSNLKALKKKSQKTKIAVTSFKTEENSFDLAIAKKYDLSLKRYNNFNHFINSILRSRSTPHYVIMPELSIPPQWFLRFAKKLHGKDISLISGVEYLHSHTNKIEIHHQVWSALTDYGFGFSSLFIYRQDKQRPAIHEEQELLMRGKTFLPLFGGWTNNTPPIVKHGDFYFAILICSELSNIEYRAHLRGKVDALFIPEWNQDIDSFNALVESSALDIHAYIIQCNNRTYGDSRIRAPYKDSWLRDVVRVKGGVHDYFVIGEIDIKSLRKFQIDAQSPPVLKPQKKKPHNNTFKPVPDGYVIDPVRNNFSGP
;
A
#
# COMPACT_ATOMS: atom_id res chain seq x y z
N MET A 1 -3.23 -38.72 19.31
CA MET A 1 -3.72 -38.48 20.70
C MET A 1 -4.70 -37.34 20.64
N PRO A 2 -5.83 -37.42 21.36
CA PRO A 2 -6.76 -36.30 21.43
C PRO A 2 -6.06 -35.07 22.02
N PHE A 3 -6.46 -33.89 21.54
CA PHE A 3 -6.05 -32.62 22.14
C PHE A 3 -6.78 -32.45 23.48
N ASP A 4 -6.15 -31.76 24.42
CA ASP A 4 -6.84 -31.39 25.67
C ASP A 4 -8.02 -30.45 25.37
N GLU A 5 -9.05 -30.50 26.21
CA GLU A 5 -10.28 -29.72 26.04
C GLU A 5 -9.96 -28.22 25.93
N GLY A 6 -10.49 -27.56 24.90
CA GLY A 6 -10.30 -26.13 24.68
C GLY A 6 -8.98 -25.72 24.00
N PHE A 7 -8.06 -26.64 23.68
CA PHE A 7 -6.82 -26.29 22.98
C PHE A 7 -7.07 -25.68 21.60
N ILE A 8 -8.01 -26.24 20.83
CA ILE A 8 -8.50 -25.72 19.55
C ILE A 8 -10.00 -25.51 19.68
N SER A 9 -10.45 -24.27 19.48
CA SER A 9 -11.87 -23.91 19.45
C SER A 9 -12.35 -23.62 18.02
N LEU A 10 -13.67 -23.57 17.82
CA LEU A 10 -14.23 -23.11 16.56
C LEU A 10 -13.89 -21.63 16.30
N THR A 11 -13.77 -20.81 17.35
CA THR A 11 -13.34 -19.41 17.26
C THR A 11 -11.90 -19.29 16.75
N ASP A 12 -10.99 -20.18 17.16
CA ASP A 12 -9.62 -20.22 16.62
C ASP A 12 -9.62 -20.46 15.11
N LEU A 13 -10.52 -21.32 14.61
CA LEU A 13 -10.69 -21.56 13.17
C LEU A 13 -11.28 -20.36 12.44
N GLY A 14 -12.19 -19.62 13.08
CA GLY A 14 -12.69 -18.33 12.56
C GLY A 14 -11.57 -17.31 12.37
N ILE A 15 -10.68 -17.17 13.36
CA ILE A 15 -9.50 -16.29 13.28
C ILE A 15 -8.53 -16.81 12.20
N ALA A 16 -8.26 -18.11 12.18
CA ALA A 16 -7.39 -18.75 11.19
C ALA A 16 -7.91 -18.55 9.75
N TYR A 17 -9.23 -18.61 9.54
CA TYR A 17 -9.83 -18.31 8.24
C TYR A 17 -9.63 -16.86 7.81
N ARG A 18 -9.84 -15.89 8.71
CA ARG A 18 -9.58 -14.47 8.42
C ARG A 18 -8.13 -14.25 7.95
N LYS A 19 -7.16 -14.89 8.61
CA LYS A 19 -5.74 -14.88 8.21
C LYS A 19 -5.52 -15.52 6.85
N ALA A 20 -6.02 -16.75 6.67
CA ALA A 20 -5.86 -17.52 5.45
C ALA A 20 -6.41 -16.77 4.23
N LYS A 21 -7.57 -16.12 4.35
CA LYS A 21 -8.16 -15.31 3.28
C LYS A 21 -7.24 -14.18 2.82
N VAL A 22 -6.68 -13.43 3.76
CA VAL A 22 -5.77 -12.30 3.46
C VAL A 22 -4.46 -12.79 2.86
N ASP A 23 -3.88 -13.84 3.45
CA ASP A 23 -2.63 -14.41 2.96
C ASP A 23 -2.81 -14.91 1.51
N LEU A 24 -3.89 -15.64 1.23
CA LEU A 24 -4.26 -16.11 -0.12
C LEU A 24 -4.54 -14.97 -1.10
N TYR A 25 -5.26 -13.92 -0.68
CA TYR A 25 -5.61 -12.79 -1.55
C TYR A 25 -4.36 -12.07 -2.08
N TYR A 26 -3.32 -11.95 -1.26
CA TYR A 26 -2.07 -11.28 -1.63
C TYR A 26 -1.01 -12.21 -2.23
N MET A 27 -1.28 -13.51 -2.32
CA MET A 27 -0.37 -14.45 -2.97
C MET A 27 -0.39 -14.28 -4.49
N ASN A 28 0.75 -13.86 -5.04
CA ASN A 28 0.91 -13.58 -6.47
C ASN A 28 0.75 -14.81 -7.40
N ASN A 29 0.72 -16.04 -6.87
CA ASN A 29 0.61 -17.26 -7.66
C ASN A 29 -0.50 -18.17 -7.11
N ASN A 30 -1.47 -18.49 -7.96
CA ASN A 30 -2.29 -19.71 -7.89
C ASN A 30 -3.36 -19.82 -6.79
N SER A 31 -3.65 -18.73 -6.08
CA SER A 31 -4.82 -18.68 -5.18
C SER A 31 -6.06 -18.34 -5.99
N SER A 32 -6.95 -19.31 -6.16
CA SER A 32 -8.19 -19.05 -6.88
C SER A 32 -9.15 -18.25 -6.00
N LEU A 33 -9.44 -16.99 -6.37
CA LEU A 33 -10.46 -16.17 -5.71
C LEU A 33 -11.84 -16.84 -5.74
N GLN A 34 -12.08 -17.71 -6.73
CA GLN A 34 -13.27 -18.54 -6.80
C GLN A 34 -13.32 -19.58 -5.66
N MET A 35 -12.20 -20.24 -5.32
CA MET A 35 -12.15 -21.17 -4.19
C MET A 35 -12.48 -20.47 -2.86
N LEU A 36 -12.00 -19.24 -2.68
CA LEU A 36 -12.35 -18.42 -1.51
C LEU A 36 -13.85 -18.12 -1.48
N LEU A 37 -14.41 -17.70 -2.62
CA LEU A 37 -15.83 -17.38 -2.71
C LEU A 37 -16.71 -18.61 -2.39
N GLU A 38 -16.44 -19.74 -3.03
CA GLU A 38 -17.18 -21.00 -2.82
C GLU A 38 -17.08 -21.49 -1.37
N TYR A 39 -15.92 -21.30 -0.74
CA TYR A 39 -15.73 -21.63 0.67
C TYR A 39 -16.57 -20.73 1.60
N GLU A 40 -16.68 -19.43 1.29
CA GLU A 40 -17.46 -18.47 2.08
C GLU A 40 -18.98 -18.62 1.94
N GLU A 41 -19.46 -19.22 0.85
CA GLU A 41 -20.89 -19.52 0.68
C GLU A 41 -21.42 -20.47 1.77
N ASN A 42 -20.56 -21.35 2.29
CA ASN A 42 -20.88 -22.30 3.36
C ASN A 42 -19.82 -22.26 4.48
N LEU A 43 -19.40 -21.06 4.86
CA LEU A 43 -18.25 -20.86 5.76
C LEU A 43 -18.40 -21.61 7.09
N GLU A 44 -19.57 -21.51 7.73
CA GLU A 44 -19.83 -22.15 9.01
C GLU A 44 -19.71 -23.67 8.93
N GLN A 45 -20.38 -24.28 7.95
CA GLN A 45 -20.35 -25.73 7.75
C GLN A 45 -18.95 -26.22 7.40
N ASN A 46 -18.21 -25.45 6.59
CA ASN A 46 -16.83 -25.78 6.24
C ASN A 46 -15.91 -25.77 7.46
N LEU A 47 -16.01 -24.75 8.31
CA LEU A 47 -15.20 -24.67 9.54
C LEU A 47 -15.60 -25.74 10.56
N GLN A 48 -16.90 -26.08 10.69
CA GLN A 48 -17.35 -27.18 11.55
C GLN A 48 -16.84 -28.54 11.05
N ARG A 49 -16.86 -28.77 9.74
CA ARG A 49 -16.30 -29.99 9.12
C ARG A 49 -14.80 -30.09 9.38
N LEU A 50 -14.06 -29.00 9.20
CA LEU A 50 -12.63 -28.95 9.49
C LEU A 50 -12.35 -29.16 10.98
N TYR A 51 -13.12 -28.52 11.87
CA TYR A 51 -13.03 -28.71 13.32
C TYR A 51 -13.17 -30.19 13.72
N SER A 52 -14.21 -30.86 13.22
CA SER A 52 -14.45 -32.28 13.46
C SER A 52 -13.33 -33.16 12.91
N ALA A 53 -12.79 -32.85 11.73
CA ALA A 53 -11.67 -33.60 11.15
C ALA A 53 -10.36 -33.45 11.96
N ILE A 54 -10.12 -32.27 12.55
CA ILE A 54 -8.97 -32.03 13.41
C ILE A 54 -9.06 -32.88 14.68
N HIS A 55 -10.24 -32.96 15.31
CA HIS A 55 -10.44 -33.67 16.59
C HIS A 55 -10.58 -35.19 16.43
N ASN A 56 -11.28 -35.65 15.39
CA ASN A 56 -11.58 -37.06 15.17
C ASN A 56 -10.57 -37.77 14.25
N ASP A 57 -9.50 -37.06 13.87
CA ASP A 57 -8.45 -37.57 12.97
C ASP A 57 -8.95 -38.06 11.60
N HIS A 58 -10.00 -37.40 11.09
CA HIS A 58 -10.48 -37.64 9.73
C HIS A 58 -9.58 -36.97 8.69
N PRO A 59 -9.45 -37.55 7.48
CA PRO A 59 -8.70 -36.93 6.40
C PRO A 59 -9.34 -35.61 5.98
N ILE A 60 -8.51 -34.58 5.80
CA ILE A 60 -8.92 -33.31 5.19
C ILE A 60 -8.50 -33.29 3.72
N ASN A 61 -9.21 -32.51 2.90
CA ASN A 61 -8.74 -32.23 1.54
C ASN A 61 -7.48 -31.37 1.63
N LEU A 62 -6.33 -31.82 1.11
CA LEU A 62 -5.07 -31.06 1.13
C LEU A 62 -4.87 -30.21 -0.15
N GLY A 63 -5.72 -30.36 -1.16
CA GLY A 63 -5.52 -29.79 -2.48
C GLY A 63 -4.49 -30.57 -3.30
N GLY A 64 -3.88 -29.91 -4.28
CA GLY A 64 -2.96 -30.54 -5.22
C GLY A 64 -1.81 -29.63 -5.64
N TRP A 65 -1.38 -29.76 -6.88
CA TRP A 65 -0.30 -28.98 -7.49
C TRP A 65 -0.64 -28.67 -8.95
N ILE A 66 0.03 -27.66 -9.50
CA ILE A 66 -0.09 -27.28 -10.91
C ILE A 66 1.28 -26.89 -11.50
N PRO A 67 1.52 -27.15 -12.80
CA PRO A 67 2.75 -26.76 -13.47
C PRO A 67 2.74 -25.27 -13.80
N PHE A 68 3.80 -24.55 -13.43
CA PHE A 68 3.95 -23.12 -13.73
C PHE A 68 5.18 -22.87 -14.61
N PRO A 69 5.11 -22.05 -15.69
CA PRO A 69 6.25 -21.75 -16.54
C PRO A 69 7.47 -21.23 -15.76
N SER A 70 8.65 -21.84 -15.94
CA SER A 70 9.90 -21.47 -15.23
C SER A 70 10.86 -20.72 -16.15
N LYS A 71 11.39 -21.41 -17.17
CA LYS A 71 12.33 -20.86 -18.17
C LYS A 71 12.31 -21.70 -19.45
N ILE A 72 12.85 -21.14 -20.53
CA ILE A 72 13.18 -21.89 -21.75
C ILE A 72 14.68 -21.79 -22.00
N THR A 73 15.33 -22.93 -22.20
CA THR A 73 16.75 -23.02 -22.52
C THR A 73 16.93 -23.52 -23.95
N ASN A 74 17.61 -22.73 -24.78
CA ASN A 74 17.92 -23.10 -26.16
C ASN A 74 19.37 -23.62 -26.25
N PRO A 75 19.60 -24.84 -26.75
CA PRO A 75 20.95 -25.39 -26.92
C PRO A 75 21.80 -24.61 -27.95
N ASN A 76 21.19 -23.96 -28.94
CA ASN A 76 21.90 -23.31 -30.06
C ASN A 76 22.19 -21.81 -29.81
N LYS A 77 22.12 -21.34 -28.55
CA LYS A 77 22.20 -19.90 -28.22
C LYS A 77 23.60 -19.29 -28.44
N SER A 78 24.66 -20.11 -28.51
CA SER A 78 26.06 -19.68 -28.69
C SER A 78 26.45 -19.35 -30.15
N ASP A 79 25.78 -19.96 -31.12
CA ASP A 79 26.31 -19.99 -32.51
C ASP A 79 25.80 -18.83 -33.39
N ASN A 80 24.81 -18.05 -32.91
CA ASN A 80 24.10 -17.02 -33.69
C ASN A 80 24.18 -15.61 -33.07
N HIS A 81 25.25 -15.26 -32.34
CA HIS A 81 25.38 -13.96 -31.68
C HIS A 81 25.33 -12.73 -32.62
N HIS A 82 25.52 -12.92 -33.93
CA HIS A 82 25.50 -11.83 -34.93
C HIS A 82 24.15 -11.61 -35.63
N LEU A 83 23.18 -12.52 -35.47
CA LEU A 83 21.87 -12.40 -36.11
C LEU A 83 20.83 -11.83 -35.13
N ILE A 84 20.41 -10.59 -35.39
CA ILE A 84 19.40 -9.89 -34.60
C ILE A 84 18.10 -9.85 -35.38
N PHE A 85 17.05 -10.47 -34.83
CA PHE A 85 15.71 -10.44 -35.40
C PHE A 85 14.90 -9.30 -34.79
N SER A 86 14.23 -8.51 -35.63
CA SER A 86 13.29 -7.48 -35.18
C SER A 86 11.94 -8.04 -34.75
N ASP A 87 11.48 -9.14 -35.37
CA ASP A 87 10.25 -9.86 -34.99
C ASP A 87 10.59 -11.03 -34.04
N PRO A 88 10.12 -11.02 -32.78
CA PRO A 88 10.31 -12.12 -31.84
C PRO A 88 9.76 -13.47 -32.34
N LYS A 89 8.75 -13.48 -33.22
CA LYS A 89 8.21 -14.72 -33.81
C LYS A 89 9.21 -15.34 -34.79
N GLU A 90 9.87 -14.53 -35.60
CA GLU A 90 10.93 -14.99 -36.49
C GLU A 90 12.16 -15.43 -35.70
N ALA A 91 12.52 -14.67 -34.66
CA ALA A 91 13.59 -15.03 -33.74
C ALA A 91 13.36 -16.44 -33.16
N TRP A 92 12.14 -16.70 -32.66
CA TRP A 92 11.77 -18.02 -32.14
C TRP A 92 11.85 -19.10 -33.22
N ARG A 93 11.26 -18.87 -34.41
CA ARG A 93 11.28 -19.84 -35.52
C ARG A 93 12.70 -20.21 -35.94
N SER A 94 13.59 -19.21 -36.06
CA SER A 94 14.99 -19.42 -36.41
C SER A 94 15.77 -20.13 -35.30
N SER A 95 15.28 -20.09 -34.06
CA SER A 95 15.92 -20.74 -32.92
C SER A 95 15.58 -22.23 -32.78
N ILE A 96 14.61 -22.73 -33.55
CA ILE A 96 14.18 -24.14 -33.55
C ILE A 96 15.00 -24.91 -34.58
N ALA A 97 15.68 -25.98 -34.15
CA ALA A 97 16.31 -26.96 -35.03
C ALA A 97 15.64 -28.32 -34.86
N PRO A 98 15.38 -29.09 -35.95
CA PRO A 98 14.75 -30.41 -35.86
C PRO A 98 15.51 -31.40 -34.97
N GLU A 99 16.85 -31.31 -34.98
CA GLU A 99 17.75 -32.21 -34.24
C GLU A 99 18.03 -31.73 -32.79
N ASN A 100 17.75 -30.45 -32.47
CA ASN A 100 18.03 -29.83 -31.18
C ASN A 100 16.88 -28.91 -30.73
N LYS A 101 15.81 -29.51 -30.21
CA LYS A 101 14.64 -28.76 -29.70
C LYS A 101 15.00 -27.97 -28.41
N PRO A 102 14.54 -26.71 -28.27
CA PRO A 102 14.60 -26.00 -27.00
C PRO A 102 13.91 -26.75 -25.87
N THR A 103 14.41 -26.61 -24.65
CA THR A 103 13.79 -27.22 -23.46
C THR A 103 12.96 -26.20 -22.71
N ALA A 104 11.65 -26.47 -22.58
CA ALA A 104 10.70 -25.69 -21.79
C ALA A 104 10.56 -26.31 -20.39
N GLU A 105 11.09 -25.63 -19.38
CA GLU A 105 11.07 -26.06 -17.99
C GLU A 105 9.85 -25.45 -17.26
N PHE A 106 9.06 -26.30 -16.61
CA PHE A 106 8.00 -25.91 -15.68
C PHE A 106 8.42 -26.18 -14.24
N ARG A 107 7.95 -25.37 -13.29
CA ARG A 107 8.10 -25.60 -11.85
C ARG A 107 6.80 -26.09 -11.24
N ILE A 108 6.90 -26.93 -10.22
CA ILE A 108 5.73 -27.35 -9.44
C ILE A 108 5.32 -26.19 -8.53
N SER A 109 4.09 -25.72 -8.68
CA SER A 109 3.47 -24.83 -7.71
C SER A 109 2.43 -25.58 -6.89
N ALA A 110 2.43 -25.36 -5.58
CA ALA A 110 1.36 -25.89 -4.75
C ALA A 110 0.03 -25.21 -5.10
N ARG A 111 -1.05 -25.98 -4.99
CA ARG A 111 -2.44 -25.50 -5.02
C ARG A 111 -3.20 -26.12 -3.84
N PRO A 112 -2.90 -25.70 -2.60
CA PRO A 112 -3.55 -26.24 -1.42
C PRO A 112 -5.04 -25.94 -1.40
N SER A 113 -5.82 -26.75 -0.69
CA SER A 113 -7.23 -26.45 -0.42
C SER A 113 -7.37 -25.29 0.57
N ILE A 114 -8.55 -24.67 0.63
CA ILE A 114 -8.83 -23.65 1.65
C ILE A 114 -8.75 -24.26 3.06
N ASP A 115 -9.20 -25.50 3.26
CA ASP A 115 -9.06 -26.20 4.55
C ASP A 115 -7.59 -26.32 4.98
N PHE A 116 -6.68 -26.61 4.04
CA PHE A 116 -5.25 -26.69 4.35
C PHE A 116 -4.64 -25.32 4.65
N HIS A 117 -5.10 -24.25 3.97
CA HIS A 117 -4.71 -22.87 4.31
C HIS A 117 -5.22 -22.44 5.69
N VAL A 118 -6.45 -22.77 6.05
CA VAL A 118 -7.02 -22.51 7.39
C VAL A 118 -6.24 -23.28 8.45
N PHE A 119 -5.94 -24.56 8.20
CA PHE A 119 -5.15 -25.37 9.13
C PHE A 119 -3.71 -24.85 9.26
N SER A 120 -3.09 -24.40 8.16
CA SER A 120 -1.79 -23.72 8.19
C SER A 120 -1.84 -22.46 9.05
N ALA A 121 -2.85 -21.61 8.89
CA ALA A 121 -3.01 -20.41 9.70
C ALA A 121 -3.25 -20.74 11.19
N LEU A 122 -4.04 -21.78 11.48
CA LEU A 122 -4.24 -22.29 12.84
C LEU A 122 -2.92 -22.74 13.47
N TRP A 123 -2.10 -23.52 12.73
CA TRP A 123 -0.78 -23.94 13.21
C TRP A 123 0.13 -22.75 13.49
N ILE A 124 0.12 -21.71 12.64
CA ILE A 124 0.86 -20.46 12.89
C ILE A 124 0.41 -19.81 14.19
N LEU A 125 -0.91 -19.68 14.39
CA LEU A 125 -1.52 -19.03 15.55
C LEU A 125 -1.20 -19.76 16.86
N LYS A 126 -1.15 -21.10 16.85
CA LYS A 126 -0.92 -21.92 18.06
C LYS A 126 0.55 -22.25 18.30
N VAL A 127 1.35 -22.45 17.26
CA VAL A 127 2.70 -23.02 17.37
C VAL A 127 3.74 -22.27 16.55
N GLY A 128 3.46 -22.00 15.27
CA GLY A 128 4.42 -21.42 14.33
C GLY A 128 5.01 -20.08 14.80
N HIS A 129 4.24 -19.28 15.53
CA HIS A 129 4.73 -18.02 16.09
C HIS A 129 5.84 -18.20 17.15
N LYS A 130 5.91 -19.34 17.85
CA LYS A 130 7.00 -19.60 18.80
C LYS A 130 8.31 -19.92 18.06
N TYR A 131 8.23 -20.57 16.91
CA TYR A 131 9.39 -20.76 16.05
C TYR A 131 9.86 -19.45 15.41
N ASP A 132 8.94 -18.61 14.91
CA ASP A 132 9.29 -17.30 14.33
C ASP A 132 9.94 -16.35 15.36
N SER A 133 9.68 -16.49 16.67
CA SER A 133 10.32 -15.68 17.71
C SER A 133 11.79 -16.03 17.94
N LEU A 134 12.29 -17.17 17.43
CA LEU A 134 13.73 -17.47 17.46
C LEU A 134 14.54 -16.53 16.54
N LEU A 135 13.89 -16.00 15.50
CA LEU A 135 14.57 -15.28 14.43
C LEU A 135 14.85 -13.82 14.85
N SER A 136 16.10 -13.40 14.69
CA SER A 136 16.53 -12.02 14.89
C SER A 136 16.06 -11.08 13.78
N ASP A 137 16.28 -9.77 13.94
CA ASP A 137 15.94 -8.76 12.92
C ASP A 137 16.79 -8.84 11.66
N ASN A 138 17.86 -9.63 11.66
CA ASN A 138 18.64 -9.95 10.46
C ASN A 138 17.88 -10.89 9.50
N SER A 139 16.78 -11.51 9.94
CA SER A 139 15.83 -12.21 9.07
C SER A 139 14.64 -11.30 8.74
N TYR A 140 14.65 -10.73 7.53
CA TYR A 140 13.66 -9.73 7.08
C TYR A 140 12.41 -10.37 6.44
N GLY A 141 12.61 -11.45 5.68
CA GLY A 141 11.56 -12.09 4.90
C GLY A 141 10.58 -12.90 5.74
N ASN A 142 9.30 -12.91 5.33
CA ASN A 142 8.24 -13.78 5.90
C ASN A 142 8.12 -13.74 7.44
N ARG A 143 8.31 -12.56 8.05
CA ARG A 143 8.15 -12.37 9.50
C ARG A 143 6.69 -12.11 9.88
N LEU A 144 6.26 -12.68 11.00
CA LEU A 144 4.89 -12.54 11.49
C LEU A 144 4.58 -11.14 12.01
N ARG A 145 3.30 -10.77 11.94
CA ARG A 145 2.78 -9.55 12.56
C ARG A 145 2.65 -9.74 14.07
N ARG A 146 3.42 -8.97 14.82
CA ARG A 146 3.43 -8.96 16.28
C ARG A 146 2.92 -7.63 16.82
N LYS A 147 2.44 -7.65 18.07
CA LYS A 147 2.15 -6.45 18.87
C LYS A 147 3.47 -5.87 19.39
N LEU A 148 3.43 -4.65 19.95
CA LEU A 148 4.61 -3.96 20.50
C LEU A 148 5.33 -4.76 21.59
N ASN A 149 4.59 -5.55 22.37
CA ASN A 149 5.17 -6.44 23.40
C ASN A 149 5.77 -7.75 22.83
N GLY A 150 6.00 -7.83 21.50
CA GLY A 150 6.55 -9.00 20.83
C GLY A 150 5.58 -10.19 20.65
N GLN A 151 4.39 -10.15 21.25
CA GLN A 151 3.40 -11.23 21.12
C GLN A 151 2.76 -11.25 19.73
N LEU A 152 2.33 -12.44 19.29
CA LEU A 152 1.59 -12.58 18.04
C LEU A 152 0.33 -11.71 18.05
N ASN A 153 0.00 -11.12 16.90
CA ASN A 153 -1.23 -10.35 16.74
C ASN A 153 -2.33 -11.16 16.02
N PRO A 154 -3.23 -11.84 16.75
CA PRO A 154 -4.27 -12.69 16.16
C PRO A 154 -5.29 -11.89 15.34
N ASN A 155 -5.53 -10.62 15.68
CA ASN A 155 -6.55 -9.78 15.06
C ASN A 155 -6.00 -8.89 13.93
N SER A 156 -4.72 -8.98 13.57
CA SER A 156 -4.21 -8.33 12.37
C SER A 156 -4.80 -8.95 11.09
N SER A 157 -4.88 -8.22 9.97
CA SER A 157 -5.56 -8.71 8.76
C SER A 157 -4.96 -10.00 8.18
N GLY A 158 -3.64 -10.08 8.02
CA GLY A 158 -2.92 -11.27 7.54
C GLY A 158 -1.93 -11.81 8.56
N SER A 159 -1.18 -12.85 8.20
CA SER A 159 -0.18 -13.46 9.08
C SER A 159 1.15 -12.69 9.06
N PHE A 160 1.59 -12.24 7.87
CA PHE A 160 2.94 -11.71 7.65
C PHE A 160 3.00 -10.20 7.44
N LYS A 161 4.17 -9.61 7.72
CA LYS A 161 4.51 -8.23 7.27
C LYS A 161 4.47 -8.18 5.73
N LYS A 162 3.99 -7.07 5.14
CA LYS A 162 3.88 -6.93 3.67
C LYS A 162 5.26 -6.95 3.01
N TYR A 163 5.46 -7.81 2.00
CA TYR A 163 6.76 -8.13 1.40
C TYR A 163 7.61 -6.90 0.98
N LEU A 164 6.98 -5.86 0.44
CA LEU A 164 7.69 -4.75 -0.21
C LEU A 164 8.60 -3.98 0.74
N TYR A 165 8.15 -3.73 1.97
CA TYR A 165 8.92 -2.94 2.94
C TYR A 165 10.12 -3.71 3.51
N PRO A 166 9.97 -4.93 4.07
CA PRO A 166 11.13 -5.69 4.57
C PRO A 166 12.14 -6.02 3.48
N TYR A 167 11.69 -6.28 2.24
CA TYR A 167 12.59 -6.52 1.11
C TYR A 167 13.43 -5.29 0.78
N ARG A 168 12.81 -4.11 0.80
CA ARG A 168 13.50 -2.84 0.61
C ARG A 168 14.47 -2.55 1.77
N LYS A 169 13.99 -2.70 3.01
CA LYS A 169 14.77 -2.48 4.23
C LYS A 169 16.04 -3.36 4.25
N TRP A 170 15.89 -4.65 3.95
CA TRP A 170 17.01 -5.60 3.83
C TRP A 170 18.14 -5.10 2.91
N ARG A 171 17.80 -4.47 1.79
CA ARG A 171 18.77 -3.91 0.84
C ARG A 171 19.34 -2.57 1.30
N GLU A 172 18.48 -1.69 1.80
CA GLU A 172 18.89 -0.35 2.26
C GLU A 172 19.81 -0.42 3.48
N ASP A 173 19.56 -1.34 4.41
CA ASP A 173 20.41 -1.52 5.60
C ASP A 173 21.82 -2.02 5.21
N ALA A 174 21.94 -2.90 4.22
CA ALA A 174 23.23 -3.32 3.68
C ALA A 174 24.00 -2.14 3.04
N LEU A 175 23.32 -1.31 2.23
CA LEU A 175 23.93 -0.13 1.63
C LEU A 175 24.38 0.91 2.67
N ARG A 176 23.54 1.18 3.67
CA ARG A 176 23.89 2.11 4.76
C ARG A 176 25.17 1.65 5.46
N LYS A 177 25.32 0.34 5.69
CA LYS A 177 26.55 -0.23 6.24
C LYS A 177 27.76 -0.08 5.32
N ILE A 178 27.59 -0.10 4.00
CA ILE A 178 28.68 0.20 3.06
C ILE A 178 29.13 1.67 3.19
N GLU A 179 28.19 2.60 3.37
CA GLU A 179 28.48 4.04 3.50
C GLU A 179 29.18 4.40 4.82
N GLU A 180 28.93 3.65 5.88
CA GLU A 180 29.57 3.83 7.18
C GLU A 180 31.05 3.35 7.20
N ILE A 181 31.49 2.59 6.20
CA ILE A 181 32.87 2.06 6.12
C ILE A 181 33.83 3.15 5.62
N LYS A 182 34.94 3.34 6.34
CA LYS A 182 35.98 4.34 6.00
C LYS A 182 36.72 3.98 4.71
N ASP A 183 37.15 5.01 3.98
CA ASP A 183 37.81 4.95 2.66
C ASP A 183 39.05 4.03 2.62
N SER A 184 39.75 3.91 3.76
CA SER A 184 40.97 3.10 3.89
C SER A 184 40.72 1.59 4.08
N GLU A 185 39.46 1.17 4.28
CA GLU A 185 39.15 -0.22 4.64
C GLU A 185 38.81 -1.08 3.42
N ARG A 186 39.30 -2.32 3.44
CA ARG A 186 38.96 -3.35 2.44
C ARG A 186 37.79 -4.18 2.94
N PHE A 187 36.77 -4.34 2.10
CA PHE A 187 35.60 -5.16 2.42
C PHE A 187 35.06 -5.91 1.20
N ILE A 188 34.29 -6.96 1.47
CA ILE A 188 33.72 -7.84 0.46
C ILE A 188 32.22 -7.88 0.66
N VAL A 189 31.46 -7.70 -0.41
CA VAL A 189 30.00 -7.88 -0.41
C VAL A 189 29.67 -9.17 -1.14
N ILE A 190 28.96 -10.08 -0.46
CA ILE A 190 28.51 -11.36 -1.00
C ILE A 190 27.00 -11.36 -1.05
N SER A 191 26.44 -11.69 -2.21
CA SER A 191 25.03 -11.98 -2.41
C SER A 191 24.89 -13.43 -2.87
N THR A 192 24.10 -14.24 -2.17
CA THR A 192 23.91 -15.66 -2.50
C THR A 192 22.51 -16.14 -2.11
N ASP A 193 22.11 -17.32 -2.58
CA ASP A 193 20.86 -17.98 -2.21
C ASP A 193 21.03 -19.51 -2.12
N LEU A 194 19.98 -20.22 -1.69
CA LEU A 194 19.95 -21.67 -1.65
C LEU A 194 19.21 -22.25 -2.86
N SER A 195 19.82 -23.27 -3.49
CA SER A 195 19.27 -23.92 -4.66
C SER A 195 18.02 -24.75 -4.36
N SER A 196 16.90 -24.39 -5.01
CA SER A 196 15.60 -25.08 -4.89
C SER A 196 15.16 -25.26 -3.43
N PHE A 197 15.40 -24.25 -2.59
CA PHE A 197 15.32 -24.33 -1.13
C PHE A 197 14.07 -25.03 -0.58
N TYR A 198 12.87 -24.56 -0.96
CA TYR A 198 11.60 -25.14 -0.49
C TYR A 198 11.40 -26.60 -0.92
N HIS A 199 11.84 -26.98 -2.12
CA HIS A 199 11.68 -28.34 -2.65
C HIS A 199 12.62 -29.34 -1.95
N ASN A 200 13.74 -28.86 -1.40
CA ASN A 200 14.75 -29.70 -0.76
C ASN A 200 14.64 -29.74 0.77
N LEU A 201 13.67 -29.04 1.36
CA LEU A 201 13.50 -28.93 2.80
C LEU A 201 12.44 -29.92 3.33
N ASN A 202 12.81 -30.72 4.33
CA ASN A 202 11.91 -31.63 5.02
C ASN A 202 11.47 -31.03 6.38
N PRO A 203 10.16 -30.91 6.68
CA PRO A 203 9.67 -30.27 7.91
C PRO A 203 9.79 -31.11 9.19
N GLU A 204 10.17 -32.39 9.09
CA GLU A 204 10.22 -33.32 10.24
C GLU A 204 11.19 -32.86 11.35
N PHE A 205 12.16 -32.00 11.03
CA PHE A 205 13.12 -31.47 12.01
C PHE A 205 12.45 -30.74 13.18
N LEU A 206 11.28 -30.13 12.98
CA LEU A 206 10.53 -29.40 14.01
C LEU A 206 10.15 -30.27 15.21
N ILE A 207 10.05 -31.59 15.03
CA ILE A 207 9.68 -32.53 16.10
C ILE A 207 10.85 -33.40 16.57
N LYS A 208 12.06 -33.18 16.04
CA LYS A 208 13.24 -33.97 16.41
C LYS A 208 13.84 -33.47 17.72
N ASN A 209 14.16 -34.41 18.61
CA ASN A 209 14.71 -34.11 19.93
C ASN A 209 15.98 -33.26 19.91
N ASN A 210 16.85 -33.42 18.90
CA ASN A 210 18.06 -32.61 18.78
C ASN A 210 17.73 -31.14 18.48
N PHE A 211 16.79 -30.86 17.58
CA PHE A 211 16.33 -29.50 17.30
C PHE A 211 15.55 -28.90 18.47
N LEU A 212 14.63 -29.67 19.07
CA LEU A 212 13.85 -29.22 20.23
C LEU A 212 14.74 -28.89 21.44
N ARG A 213 15.81 -29.67 21.68
CA ARG A 213 16.81 -29.35 22.72
C ARG A 213 17.59 -28.09 22.37
N PHE A 214 18.02 -27.96 21.12
CA PHE A 214 18.76 -26.78 20.66
C PHE A 214 17.98 -25.48 20.85
N ILE A 215 16.71 -25.43 20.45
CA ILE A 215 15.89 -24.21 20.57
C ILE A 215 15.40 -23.95 22.00
N ASN A 216 15.38 -24.98 22.85
CA ASN A 216 15.05 -24.83 24.27
C ASN A 216 16.10 -23.98 25.00
N ASP A 217 17.36 -24.00 24.56
CA ASP A 217 18.42 -23.14 25.08
C ASP A 217 18.16 -21.65 24.76
N PHE A 218 17.30 -21.36 23.78
CA PHE A 218 16.83 -20.02 23.42
C PHE A 218 15.43 -19.71 23.98
N GLY A 219 14.96 -20.47 24.98
CA GLY A 219 13.71 -20.20 25.69
C GLY A 219 12.43 -20.64 24.98
N VAL A 220 12.53 -21.36 23.85
CA VAL A 220 11.36 -21.86 23.12
C VAL A 220 11.04 -23.31 23.51
N ARG A 221 9.86 -23.51 24.10
CA ARG A 221 9.36 -24.83 24.53
C ARG A 221 7.97 -25.08 23.98
N PHE A 222 7.68 -26.37 23.77
CA PHE A 222 6.40 -26.83 23.26
C PHE A 222 5.78 -27.84 24.22
N ASP A 223 4.48 -27.70 24.46
CA ASP A 223 3.71 -28.68 25.21
C ASP A 223 3.30 -29.89 24.33
N LYS A 224 2.60 -30.84 24.95
CA LYS A 224 2.12 -32.07 24.30
C LYS A 224 1.16 -31.77 23.13
N ASN A 225 0.23 -30.82 23.30
CA ASN A 225 -0.77 -30.47 22.28
C ASN A 225 -0.12 -29.75 21.09
N GLU A 226 0.82 -28.85 21.35
CA GLU A 226 1.57 -28.12 20.33
C GLU A 226 2.44 -29.06 19.48
N LEU A 227 3.11 -30.03 20.11
CA LEU A 227 3.84 -31.07 19.40
C LEU A 227 2.90 -32.00 18.63
N ASN A 228 1.74 -32.35 19.18
CA ASN A 228 0.73 -33.14 18.46
C ASN A 228 0.19 -32.42 17.24
N LEU A 229 -0.11 -31.12 17.35
CA LEU A 229 -0.57 -30.30 16.24
C LEU A 229 0.51 -30.19 15.16
N THR A 230 1.77 -30.03 15.57
CA THR A 230 2.92 -29.99 14.65
C THR A 230 3.13 -31.33 13.94
N ARG A 231 3.02 -32.47 14.64
CA ARG A 231 3.08 -33.80 14.02
C ARG A 231 1.99 -33.99 12.97
N LYS A 232 0.76 -33.61 13.29
CA LYS A 232 -0.37 -33.67 12.35
C LYS A 232 -0.15 -32.76 11.14
N PHE A 233 0.41 -31.56 11.35
CA PHE A 233 0.76 -30.66 10.25
C PHE A 233 1.87 -31.20 9.35
N ILE A 234 2.93 -31.79 9.93
CA ILE A 234 3.99 -32.46 9.18
C ILE A 234 3.42 -33.61 8.35
N GLN A 235 2.56 -34.45 8.94
CA GLN A 235 1.88 -35.54 8.23
C GLN A 235 1.07 -35.02 7.04
N PHE A 236 0.37 -33.89 7.18
CA PHE A 236 -0.36 -33.27 6.07
C PHE A 236 0.59 -32.74 4.98
N ILE A 237 1.70 -32.09 5.34
CA ILE A 237 2.71 -31.67 4.36
C ILE A 237 3.28 -32.88 3.62
N GLU A 238 3.64 -33.95 4.33
CA GLU A 238 4.20 -35.17 3.74
C GLU A 238 3.18 -35.87 2.84
N THR A 239 1.92 -35.98 3.29
CA THR A 239 0.81 -36.55 2.50
C THR A 239 0.59 -35.74 1.22
N TRP A 240 0.55 -34.41 1.32
CA TRP A 240 0.47 -33.53 0.16
C TRP A 240 1.68 -33.73 -0.76
N ALA A 241 2.90 -33.76 -0.21
CA ALA A 241 4.13 -33.93 -0.99
C ALA A 241 4.11 -35.24 -1.78
N GLN A 242 3.59 -36.34 -1.22
CA GLN A 242 3.42 -37.62 -1.92
C GLN A 242 2.49 -37.54 -3.13
N THR A 243 1.56 -36.58 -3.18
CA THR A 243 0.70 -36.35 -4.37
C THR A 243 1.42 -35.61 -5.50
N THR A 244 2.60 -35.04 -5.21
CA THR A 244 3.40 -34.30 -6.19
C THR A 244 4.44 -35.20 -6.84
N PRO A 245 4.84 -34.91 -8.09
CA PRO A 245 5.98 -35.56 -8.73
C PRO A 245 7.27 -35.63 -7.91
N LEU A 246 7.56 -34.58 -7.12
CA LEU A 246 8.77 -34.50 -6.30
C LEU A 246 8.74 -35.43 -5.08
N LYS A 247 7.55 -35.84 -4.63
CA LYS A 247 7.32 -36.65 -3.42
C LYS A 247 7.97 -36.09 -2.14
N SER A 248 8.39 -34.83 -2.17
CA SER A 248 9.22 -34.18 -1.15
C SER A 248 9.13 -32.66 -1.26
N GLY A 249 9.60 -31.97 -0.21
CA GLY A 249 9.61 -30.52 -0.13
C GLY A 249 8.36 -29.90 0.49
N LEU A 250 8.43 -28.60 0.71
CA LEU A 250 7.34 -27.81 1.27
C LEU A 250 6.41 -27.26 0.17
N PRO A 251 5.10 -27.16 0.42
CA PRO A 251 4.17 -26.51 -0.49
C PRO A 251 4.46 -25.01 -0.57
N VAL A 252 5.09 -24.57 -1.67
CA VAL A 252 5.34 -23.16 -1.97
C VAL A 252 4.01 -22.45 -2.18
N GLY A 253 3.72 -21.50 -1.31
CA GLY A 253 2.43 -20.79 -1.26
C GLY A 253 1.62 -21.12 0.00
N LEU A 254 1.92 -22.18 0.73
CA LEU A 254 1.29 -22.37 2.04
C LEU A 254 1.95 -21.42 3.08
N PRO A 255 1.20 -20.55 3.79
CA PRO A 255 1.75 -19.61 4.76
C PRO A 255 2.76 -20.21 5.74
N ALA A 256 2.44 -21.36 6.35
CA ALA A 256 3.32 -21.97 7.34
C ALA A 256 4.63 -22.49 6.74
N SER A 257 4.68 -22.88 5.45
CA SER A 257 5.92 -23.25 4.78
C SER A 257 6.97 -22.15 4.87
N ALA A 258 6.54 -20.88 4.85
CA ALA A 258 7.44 -19.73 4.96
C ALA A 258 8.13 -19.65 6.34
N ILE A 259 7.42 -19.99 7.42
CA ILE A 259 7.99 -20.05 8.77
C ILE A 259 8.95 -21.23 8.88
N ILE A 260 8.54 -22.41 8.42
CA ILE A 260 9.37 -23.63 8.47
C ILE A 260 10.68 -23.40 7.72
N ALA A 261 10.59 -22.80 6.53
CA ALA A 261 11.75 -22.43 5.72
C ALA A 261 12.69 -21.46 6.46
N ASN A 262 12.16 -20.40 7.05
CA ASN A 262 12.98 -19.45 7.79
C ASN A 262 13.67 -20.07 9.01
N VAL A 263 12.96 -20.92 9.75
CA VAL A 263 13.44 -21.52 11.02
C VAL A 263 14.48 -22.60 10.76
N ALA A 264 14.42 -23.28 9.61
CA ALA A 264 15.45 -24.23 9.20
C ALA A 264 16.85 -23.60 9.16
N LEU A 265 16.94 -22.29 8.86
CA LEU A 265 18.20 -21.54 8.75
C LEU A 265 18.65 -20.90 10.07
N PHE A 266 17.97 -21.12 11.20
CA PHE A 266 18.30 -20.45 12.45
C PHE A 266 19.76 -20.69 12.92
N GLU A 267 20.28 -21.91 12.81
CA GLU A 267 21.68 -22.23 13.14
C GLU A 267 22.69 -21.54 12.21
N LEU A 268 22.30 -21.32 10.94
CA LEU A 268 23.10 -20.55 9.97
C LEU A 268 23.16 -19.07 10.37
N ASP A 269 22.01 -18.50 10.78
CA ASP A 269 21.92 -17.12 11.23
C ASP A 269 22.88 -16.87 12.40
N LEU A 270 22.87 -17.75 13.41
CA LEU A 270 23.75 -17.67 14.56
C LEU A 270 25.23 -17.81 14.19
N THR A 271 25.55 -18.78 13.31
CA THR A 271 26.95 -19.01 12.88
C THR A 271 27.51 -17.82 12.13
N PHE A 272 26.72 -17.22 11.24
CA PHE A 272 27.16 -16.02 10.51
C PHE A 272 27.27 -14.81 11.45
N GLN A 273 26.37 -14.65 12.40
CA GLN A 273 26.42 -13.52 13.33
C GLN A 273 27.59 -13.63 14.33
N HIS A 274 27.79 -14.79 14.93
CA HIS A 274 28.71 -14.94 16.07
C HIS A 274 30.08 -15.50 15.69
N THR A 275 30.18 -16.28 14.62
CA THR A 275 31.45 -16.93 14.23
C THR A 275 32.13 -16.22 13.06
N LEU A 276 31.36 -15.79 12.06
CA LEU A 276 31.88 -15.07 10.89
C LEU A 276 32.12 -13.58 11.19
N LEU A 277 31.38 -12.99 12.15
CA LEU A 277 31.46 -11.59 12.60
C LEU A 277 31.50 -10.58 11.43
N PRO A 278 30.52 -10.60 10.51
CA PRO A 278 30.45 -9.68 9.40
C PRO A 278 30.16 -8.25 9.87
N ILE A 279 30.56 -7.26 9.07
CA ILE A 279 30.11 -5.87 9.21
C ILE A 279 28.57 -5.81 9.09
N HIS A 280 28.02 -6.61 8.18
CA HIS A 280 26.59 -6.74 7.99
C HIS A 280 26.20 -8.16 7.56
N TYR A 281 25.14 -8.68 8.16
CA TYR A 281 24.46 -9.87 7.72
C TYR A 281 22.95 -9.61 7.69
N GLY A 282 22.32 -9.93 6.57
CA GLY A 282 20.87 -9.88 6.46
C GLY A 282 20.38 -10.89 5.44
N ARG A 283 19.26 -11.57 5.73
CA ARG A 283 18.60 -12.46 4.78
C ARG A 283 17.14 -12.14 4.57
N TYR A 284 16.70 -12.29 3.33
CA TYR A 284 15.29 -12.30 2.94
C TYR A 284 14.90 -13.73 2.55
N VAL A 285 14.46 -14.51 3.54
CA VAL A 285 14.26 -15.96 3.39
C VAL A 285 15.60 -16.65 3.11
N ASP A 286 15.83 -17.17 1.91
CA ASP A 286 17.05 -17.82 1.45
C ASP A 286 18.02 -16.88 0.73
N ASP A 287 17.56 -15.70 0.28
CA ASP A 287 18.44 -14.67 -0.26
C ASP A 287 19.28 -14.05 0.88
N ILE A 288 20.60 -14.16 0.79
CA ILE A 288 21.55 -13.72 1.83
C ILE A 288 22.44 -12.60 1.28
N LEU A 289 22.60 -11.54 2.09
CA LEU A 289 23.59 -10.49 1.91
C LEU A 289 24.58 -10.49 3.09
N LEU A 290 25.87 -10.48 2.76
CA LEU A 290 26.97 -10.46 3.71
C LEU A 290 27.98 -9.38 3.33
N ILE A 291 28.45 -8.63 4.33
CA ILE A 291 29.54 -7.66 4.19
C ILE A 291 30.64 -8.06 5.17
N LEU A 292 31.81 -8.41 4.64
CA LEU A 292 32.94 -8.90 5.41
C LEU A 292 34.10 -7.90 5.34
N LYS A 293 34.65 -7.53 6.49
CA LYS A 293 35.95 -6.84 6.55
C LYS A 293 37.04 -7.85 6.27
N HIS A 294 38.03 -7.49 5.45
CA HIS A 294 39.11 -8.42 5.17
C HIS A 294 40.44 -7.73 4.90
N GLU A 295 41.53 -8.26 5.46
CA GLU A 295 42.87 -7.68 5.33
C GLU A 295 43.66 -8.27 4.15
N SER A 296 43.44 -9.55 3.84
CA SER A 296 44.11 -10.28 2.75
C SER A 296 43.39 -10.17 1.41
N VAL A 297 44.09 -10.41 0.30
CA VAL A 297 43.47 -10.44 -1.04
C VAL A 297 43.02 -11.88 -1.34
N PHE A 298 41.75 -12.08 -1.71
CA PHE A 298 41.29 -13.36 -2.23
C PHE A 298 41.47 -13.40 -3.74
N HIS A 299 42.11 -14.46 -4.24
CA HIS A 299 42.40 -14.62 -5.68
C HIS A 299 41.35 -15.46 -6.43
N SER A 300 40.44 -16.13 -5.72
CA SER A 300 39.33 -16.86 -6.34
C SER A 300 38.10 -16.96 -5.41
N THR A 301 36.94 -17.23 -6.00
CA THR A 301 35.69 -17.53 -5.27
C THR A 301 35.84 -18.77 -4.38
N SER A 302 36.57 -19.79 -4.85
CA SER A 302 36.86 -21.00 -4.09
C SER A 302 37.69 -20.71 -2.84
N ASN A 303 38.67 -19.80 -2.92
CA ASN A 303 39.47 -19.40 -1.75
C ASN A 303 38.61 -18.72 -0.67
N LEU A 304 37.68 -17.84 -1.09
CA LEU A 304 36.75 -17.19 -0.17
C LEU A 304 35.81 -18.20 0.49
N TRP A 305 35.21 -19.10 -0.27
CA TRP A 305 34.34 -20.13 0.29
C TRP A 305 35.06 -21.11 1.20
N ASN A 306 36.30 -21.50 0.88
CA ASN A 306 37.15 -22.27 1.79
C ASN A 306 37.33 -21.56 3.13
N TRP A 307 37.57 -20.25 3.11
CA TRP A 307 37.72 -19.44 4.32
C TRP A 307 36.42 -19.37 5.13
N ILE A 308 35.27 -19.14 4.48
CA ILE A 308 33.96 -19.14 5.14
C ILE A 308 33.64 -20.51 5.75
N VAL A 309 33.92 -21.59 5.02
CA VAL A 309 33.71 -22.97 5.47
C VAL A 309 34.55 -23.28 6.71
N ASN A 310 35.83 -22.91 6.71
CA ASN A 310 36.71 -23.09 7.87
C ASN A 310 36.22 -22.31 9.09
N LYS A 311 35.64 -21.12 8.89
CA LYS A 311 35.04 -20.30 9.95
C LYS A 311 33.65 -20.78 10.38
N SER A 312 32.98 -21.63 9.61
CA SER A 312 31.61 -22.08 9.92
C SER A 312 31.52 -23.13 11.03
N GLY A 313 32.64 -23.59 11.60
CA GLY A 313 32.63 -24.59 12.68
C GLY A 313 32.06 -25.95 12.26
N GLY A 314 32.15 -26.30 10.97
CA GLY A 314 31.62 -27.56 10.42
C GLY A 314 30.16 -27.50 9.96
N LEU A 315 29.49 -26.35 10.08
CA LEU A 315 28.14 -26.14 9.57
C LEU A 315 28.09 -26.14 8.03
N LEU A 316 29.14 -25.63 7.38
CA LEU A 316 29.28 -25.66 5.93
C LEU A 316 30.34 -26.69 5.53
N SER A 317 30.14 -27.33 4.38
CA SER A 317 31.12 -28.25 3.79
C SER A 317 31.16 -28.11 2.28
N ILE A 318 32.33 -28.34 1.71
CA ILE A 318 32.54 -28.37 0.25
C ILE A 318 32.44 -29.82 -0.19
N GLU A 319 31.51 -30.11 -1.10
CA GLU A 319 31.34 -31.44 -1.70
C GLU A 319 31.86 -31.46 -3.15
N ASN A 320 31.77 -32.61 -3.81
CA ASN A 320 32.25 -32.81 -5.18
C ASN A 320 31.70 -31.72 -6.13
N ASN A 321 32.55 -31.22 -7.02
CA ASN A 321 32.29 -30.10 -7.94
C ASN A 321 32.19 -28.71 -7.28
N HIS A 322 32.86 -28.48 -6.14
CA HIS A 322 32.91 -27.18 -5.43
C HIS A 322 31.57 -26.66 -4.88
N LYS A 323 30.56 -27.52 -4.79
CA LYS A 323 29.25 -27.17 -4.21
C LYS A 323 29.34 -27.00 -2.70
N ILE A 324 28.83 -25.87 -2.21
CA ILE A 324 28.79 -25.57 -0.78
C ILE A 324 27.48 -26.10 -0.19
N ARG A 325 27.58 -27.06 0.72
CA ARG A 325 26.44 -27.68 1.42
C ARG A 325 26.28 -27.11 2.83
N LEU A 326 25.02 -26.88 3.22
CA LEU A 326 24.64 -26.61 4.61
C LEU A 326 24.36 -27.93 5.34
N LYS A 327 25.12 -28.21 6.40
CA LYS A 327 25.13 -29.45 7.15
C LYS A 327 24.78 -29.23 8.62
N THR A 328 23.48 -29.14 8.92
CA THR A 328 23.01 -29.12 10.30
C THR A 328 22.76 -30.53 10.83
N ASN A 329 22.78 -30.69 12.16
CA ASN A 329 22.51 -31.98 12.79
C ASN A 329 21.04 -32.43 12.67
N TYR A 330 20.11 -31.50 12.44
CA TYR A 330 18.67 -31.75 12.41
C TYR A 330 18.08 -31.81 10.99
N LEU A 331 18.75 -31.29 9.96
CA LEU A 331 18.28 -31.31 8.57
C LEU A 331 18.86 -32.47 7.73
N LYS A 332 19.13 -33.64 8.33
CA LYS A 332 19.76 -34.77 7.64
C LYS A 332 18.99 -35.28 6.41
N LYS A 333 17.66 -35.12 6.39
CA LYS A 333 16.78 -35.47 5.26
C LYS A 333 16.63 -34.34 4.23
N SER A 334 17.29 -33.20 4.42
CA SER A 334 17.23 -32.05 3.52
C SER A 334 18.56 -31.89 2.78
N ASN A 335 18.48 -31.52 1.51
CA ASN A 335 19.64 -31.38 0.62
C ASN A 335 19.83 -29.90 0.26
N LEU A 336 20.49 -29.16 1.14
CA LEU A 336 20.62 -27.70 1.05
C LEU A 336 22.01 -27.30 0.54
N TYR A 337 22.03 -26.70 -0.64
CA TYR A 337 23.25 -26.22 -1.30
C TYR A 337 23.12 -24.75 -1.67
N PHE A 338 24.20 -23.99 -1.56
CA PHE A 338 24.28 -22.63 -2.10
C PHE A 338 24.34 -22.68 -3.63
N SER A 339 23.67 -21.75 -4.29
CA SER A 339 23.66 -21.69 -5.75
C SER A 339 24.91 -21.01 -6.29
N GLU A 340 25.70 -21.72 -7.09
CA GLU A 340 26.90 -21.16 -7.73
C GLU A 340 26.52 -20.06 -8.74
N ASP A 341 25.58 -20.35 -9.65
CA ASP A 341 25.16 -19.43 -10.73
C ASP A 341 24.59 -18.09 -10.24
N LYS A 342 24.11 -18.05 -8.99
CA LYS A 342 23.48 -16.86 -8.39
C LYS A 342 24.37 -16.17 -7.38
N THR A 343 25.48 -16.80 -6.96
CA THR A 343 26.41 -16.20 -6.02
C THR A 343 27.19 -15.10 -6.71
N LYS A 344 27.17 -13.90 -6.13
CA LYS A 344 27.94 -12.73 -6.59
C LYS A 344 28.80 -12.21 -5.47
N ILE A 345 30.04 -11.88 -5.80
CA ILE A 345 31.06 -11.42 -4.87
C ILE A 345 31.65 -10.13 -5.42
N PHE A 346 31.62 -9.07 -4.63
CA PHE A 346 32.18 -7.76 -4.94
C PHE A 346 33.31 -7.45 -3.97
N MET A 347 34.47 -7.10 -4.50
CA MET A 347 35.63 -6.71 -3.70
C MET A 347 35.80 -5.20 -3.78
N PHE A 348 35.78 -4.53 -2.64
CA PHE A 348 35.85 -3.09 -2.53
C PHE A 348 37.18 -2.66 -1.90
N GLN A 349 37.86 -1.69 -2.52
CA GLN A 349 39.10 -1.12 -2.03
C GLN A 349 39.24 0.35 -2.48
N GLY A 350 39.56 1.23 -1.54
CA GLY A 350 39.87 2.65 -1.80
C GLY A 350 38.73 3.43 -2.47
N GLU A 351 39.08 4.55 -3.10
CA GLU A 351 38.12 5.47 -3.75
C GLU A 351 37.31 4.79 -4.88
N SER A 352 37.92 3.88 -5.65
CA SER A 352 37.22 3.15 -6.72
C SER A 352 36.10 2.25 -6.18
N GLY A 353 36.29 1.66 -4.99
CA GLY A 353 35.25 0.91 -4.32
C GLY A 353 34.07 1.79 -3.91
N GLN A 354 34.33 2.98 -3.38
CA GLN A 354 33.26 3.91 -3.01
C GLN A 354 32.49 4.43 -4.23
N ALA A 355 33.17 4.72 -5.33
CA ALA A 355 32.51 5.08 -6.59
C ALA A 355 31.55 3.97 -7.05
N LEU A 356 31.98 2.70 -6.97
CA LEU A 356 31.11 1.56 -7.29
C LEU A 356 29.92 1.46 -6.32
N ALA A 357 30.13 1.69 -5.02
CA ALA A 357 29.05 1.69 -4.03
C ALA A 357 28.03 2.82 -4.28
N GLN A 358 28.49 4.02 -4.66
CA GLN A 358 27.65 5.14 -5.02
C GLN A 358 26.83 4.87 -6.29
N ILE A 359 27.44 4.23 -7.31
CA ILE A 359 26.72 3.80 -8.52
C ILE A 359 25.63 2.78 -8.17
N LEU A 360 25.94 1.78 -7.33
CA LEU A 360 24.95 0.80 -6.86
C LEU A 360 23.79 1.47 -6.11
N LYS A 361 24.10 2.44 -5.23
CA LYS A 361 23.10 3.24 -4.53
C LYS A 361 22.24 4.02 -5.51
N GLN A 362 22.83 4.70 -6.49
CA GLN A 362 22.10 5.49 -7.47
C GLN A 362 21.13 4.61 -8.28
N GLN A 363 21.60 3.46 -8.77
CA GLN A 363 20.75 2.49 -9.48
C GLN A 363 19.60 1.94 -8.63
N MET A 364 19.79 1.82 -7.31
CA MET A 364 18.75 1.36 -6.39
C MET A 364 17.79 2.48 -6.00
N LEU A 365 18.28 3.71 -5.82
CA LEU A 365 17.48 4.89 -5.53
C LEU A 365 16.58 5.26 -6.71
N GLU A 366 17.09 5.25 -7.94
CA GLU A 366 16.31 5.46 -9.18
C GLU A 366 15.11 4.50 -9.23
N LYS A 367 15.35 3.22 -8.92
CA LYS A 367 14.29 2.22 -8.80
C LYS A 367 13.28 2.54 -7.70
N THR A 368 13.71 3.07 -6.54
CA THR A 368 12.80 3.45 -5.45
C THR A 368 12.01 4.73 -5.71
N SER A 369 12.56 5.70 -6.48
CA SER A 369 11.84 6.91 -6.89
C SER A 369 10.71 6.62 -7.88
N GLU A 370 10.88 5.63 -8.77
CA GLU A 370 9.81 5.21 -9.70
C GLU A 370 8.57 4.62 -8.97
N TRP A 371 8.73 4.13 -7.73
CA TRP A 371 7.59 3.77 -6.88
C TRP A 371 6.94 4.99 -6.20
N ARG A 372 7.65 6.11 -6.08
CA ARG A 372 7.22 7.31 -5.36
C ARG A 372 6.44 8.30 -6.22
N ASP A 373 6.56 8.24 -7.55
CA ASP A 373 5.87 9.15 -8.46
C ASP A 373 4.50 8.59 -8.91
N LEU A 374 3.59 9.49 -9.29
CA LEU A 374 2.35 9.13 -9.98
C LEU A 374 2.69 8.65 -11.38
N PRO A 375 1.92 7.69 -11.92
CA PRO A 375 2.14 7.19 -13.26
C PRO A 375 1.99 8.34 -14.28
N GLU A 376 2.96 8.46 -15.16
CA GLU A 376 2.96 9.40 -16.29
C GLU A 376 3.04 8.57 -17.56
N LEU A 377 1.95 8.54 -18.32
CA LEU A 377 1.99 8.00 -19.68
C LEU A 377 2.59 9.05 -20.62
N PRO A 378 3.37 8.63 -21.63
CA PRO A 378 3.85 9.53 -22.67
C PRO A 378 2.70 10.26 -23.37
N ASP A 379 2.94 11.48 -23.83
CA ASP A 379 1.92 12.26 -24.56
C ASP A 379 1.49 11.53 -25.83
N LYS A 380 2.43 10.90 -26.53
CA LYS A 380 2.18 10.14 -27.75
C LYS A 380 2.07 8.64 -27.46
N PRO A 381 1.02 7.95 -27.93
CA PRO A 381 0.86 6.51 -27.75
C PRO A 381 2.08 5.68 -28.19
N ASP A 382 2.69 6.02 -29.33
CA ASP A 382 3.82 5.26 -29.91
C ASP A 382 5.09 5.25 -29.03
N GLU A 383 5.22 6.20 -28.12
CA GLU A 383 6.37 6.26 -27.20
C GLU A 383 6.31 5.16 -26.13
N ILE A 384 5.12 4.61 -25.86
CA ILE A 384 4.96 3.44 -24.97
C ILE A 384 5.78 2.25 -25.49
N LYS A 385 5.79 2.02 -26.81
CA LYS A 385 6.60 0.93 -27.40
C LYS A 385 8.10 1.14 -27.16
N LYS A 386 8.58 2.37 -27.27
CA LYS A 386 10.00 2.72 -27.06
C LYS A 386 10.42 2.46 -25.62
N ASP A 387 9.57 2.80 -24.66
CA ASP A 387 9.81 2.53 -23.25
C ASP A 387 9.85 1.04 -22.93
N LEU A 388 9.02 0.24 -23.62
CA LEU A 388 8.89 -1.19 -23.34
C LEU A 388 9.91 -2.06 -24.09
N ILE A 389 10.53 -1.58 -25.18
CA ILE A 389 11.43 -2.40 -26.02
C ILE A 389 12.62 -2.96 -25.22
N ASN A 390 13.10 -2.20 -24.24
CA ASN A 390 14.18 -2.58 -23.31
C ASN A 390 13.81 -3.76 -22.40
N ILE A 391 12.52 -4.09 -22.28
CA ILE A 391 12.03 -5.24 -21.50
C ILE A 391 12.25 -6.56 -22.26
N VAL A 392 12.40 -6.50 -23.59
CA VAL A 392 12.44 -7.68 -24.47
C VAL A 392 13.85 -8.00 -24.93
N HIS A 393 14.69 -6.99 -25.21
CA HIS A 393 16.06 -7.23 -25.62
C HIS A 393 16.95 -7.64 -24.43
N GLU A 394 17.60 -8.81 -24.54
CA GLU A 394 18.64 -9.26 -23.60
C GLU A 394 19.99 -8.53 -23.81
N ASN A 395 20.15 -7.84 -24.94
CA ASN A 395 21.42 -7.27 -25.38
C ASN A 395 21.43 -5.74 -25.28
N GLY A 396 21.92 -5.24 -24.15
CA GLY A 396 22.65 -3.98 -24.11
C GLY A 396 24.10 -4.30 -23.76
N GLU A 397 25.00 -4.29 -24.73
CA GLU A 397 26.45 -4.23 -24.50
C GLU A 397 26.87 -2.83 -24.00
N VAL A 398 26.17 -2.29 -23.01
CA VAL A 398 26.63 -1.23 -22.11
C VAL A 398 25.83 -1.43 -20.82
N VAL A 399 26.50 -1.38 -19.67
CA VAL A 399 26.00 -1.60 -18.29
C VAL A 399 26.22 -3.01 -17.71
N ASP A 400 27.51 -3.24 -17.50
CA ASP A 400 28.20 -3.92 -16.39
C ASP A 400 27.72 -5.27 -15.85
N SER A 401 28.72 -6.13 -15.69
CA SER A 401 28.81 -7.48 -15.13
C SER A 401 28.04 -7.78 -13.82
N LEU A 402 27.49 -6.76 -13.14
CA LEU A 402 26.51 -6.88 -12.05
C LEU A 402 25.10 -7.27 -12.53
N SER A 403 24.74 -6.95 -13.77
CA SER A 403 23.36 -6.93 -14.28
C SER A 403 22.85 -8.28 -14.81
N LYS A 404 23.70 -9.23 -15.22
CA LYS A 404 23.22 -10.46 -15.90
C LYS A 404 22.26 -11.33 -15.06
N ALA A 405 22.50 -11.49 -13.75
CA ALA A 405 21.53 -12.19 -12.87
C ALA A 405 20.37 -11.29 -12.39
N GLY A 406 20.45 -9.98 -12.65
CA GLY A 406 19.42 -8.99 -12.32
C GLY A 406 18.57 -8.55 -13.51
N SER A 407 18.93 -8.92 -14.74
CA SER A 407 18.30 -8.42 -15.97
C SER A 407 16.85 -8.87 -16.06
N LEU A 408 16.56 -10.16 -15.83
CA LEU A 408 15.18 -10.65 -15.83
C LEU A 408 14.35 -10.06 -14.69
N THR A 409 14.87 -10.03 -13.46
CA THR A 409 14.18 -9.44 -12.31
C THR A 409 13.91 -7.94 -12.53
N MET A 410 14.86 -7.23 -13.15
CA MET A 410 14.70 -5.84 -13.54
C MET A 410 13.65 -5.68 -14.64
N ARG A 411 13.73 -6.45 -15.74
CA ARG A 411 12.73 -6.45 -16.83
C ARG A 411 11.32 -6.73 -16.29
N ARG A 412 11.16 -7.73 -15.41
CA ARG A 412 9.91 -8.04 -14.70
C ARG A 412 9.42 -6.89 -13.82
N SER A 413 10.32 -6.26 -13.06
CA SER A 413 9.99 -5.12 -12.21
C SER A 413 9.54 -3.91 -13.05
N THR A 414 10.29 -3.57 -14.10
CA THR A 414 9.96 -2.48 -15.03
C THR A 414 8.61 -2.74 -15.72
N PHE A 415 8.38 -3.97 -16.19
CA PHE A 415 7.07 -4.34 -16.75
C PHE A 415 5.95 -4.24 -15.71
N ALA A 416 6.17 -4.72 -14.48
CA ALA A 416 5.19 -4.64 -13.40
C ALA A 416 4.83 -3.20 -13.03
N LEU A 417 5.81 -2.30 -13.05
CA LEU A 417 5.63 -0.85 -12.86
C LEU A 417 4.79 -0.26 -13.97
N ARG A 418 5.15 -0.49 -15.24
CA ARG A 418 4.36 -0.01 -16.40
C ARG A 418 2.94 -0.57 -16.41
N LEU A 419 2.75 -1.85 -16.08
CA LEU A 419 1.43 -2.45 -15.95
C LEU A 419 0.61 -1.81 -14.82
N ARG A 420 1.23 -1.55 -13.65
CA ARG A 420 0.58 -0.83 -12.54
C ARG A 420 0.17 0.58 -12.97
N ASP A 421 1.02 1.26 -13.72
CA ASP A 421 0.76 2.61 -14.21
C ASP A 421 -0.47 2.59 -15.14
N ILE A 422 -0.51 1.67 -16.11
CA ILE A 422 -1.66 1.43 -16.99
C ILE A 422 -2.94 1.06 -16.22
N GLU A 423 -2.85 0.20 -15.19
CA GLU A 423 -3.99 -0.16 -14.33
C GLU A 423 -4.54 1.05 -13.55
N ALA A 424 -3.68 1.99 -13.13
CA ALA A 424 -4.13 3.20 -12.46
C ALA A 424 -4.94 4.11 -13.41
N TYR A 425 -4.50 4.23 -14.67
CA TYR A 425 -5.26 4.96 -15.70
C TYR A 425 -6.61 4.30 -15.97
N ALA A 426 -6.67 2.97 -15.98
CA ALA A 426 -7.94 2.24 -16.12
C ALA A 426 -8.93 2.56 -14.99
N GLN A 427 -8.44 2.72 -13.75
CA GLN A 427 -9.29 3.02 -12.59
C GLN A 427 -9.87 4.43 -12.61
N ASP A 428 -9.10 5.41 -13.08
CA ASP A 428 -9.43 6.83 -12.96
C ASP A 428 -10.05 7.45 -14.23
N LEU A 429 -9.89 6.79 -15.40
CA LEU A 429 -10.35 7.30 -16.69
C LEU A 429 -11.41 6.41 -17.34
N GLU A 430 -12.22 7.02 -18.21
CA GLU A 430 -13.07 6.28 -19.17
C GLU A 430 -12.18 5.58 -20.20
N PRO A 431 -12.39 4.30 -20.57
CA PRO A 431 -11.50 3.61 -21.52
C PRO A 431 -11.38 4.42 -22.80
N LYS A 432 -12.46 4.95 -23.37
CA LYS A 432 -12.40 5.73 -24.61
C LYS A 432 -11.36 6.88 -24.59
N GLU A 433 -11.10 7.50 -23.43
CA GLU A 433 -10.17 8.65 -23.30
C GLU A 433 -8.70 8.31 -23.54
N TRP A 434 -8.29 7.05 -23.36
CA TRP A 434 -6.88 6.63 -23.38
C TRP A 434 -6.66 5.33 -24.17
N GLU A 435 -7.53 5.09 -25.15
CA GLU A 435 -7.54 3.90 -25.99
C GLU A 435 -6.27 3.64 -26.75
N GLN A 436 -5.75 4.66 -27.41
CA GLN A 436 -4.54 4.51 -28.20
C GLN A 436 -3.37 4.05 -27.33
N HIS A 437 -3.17 4.69 -26.16
CA HIS A 437 -2.11 4.31 -25.21
C HIS A 437 -2.25 2.89 -24.69
N ARG A 438 -3.46 2.47 -24.30
CA ARG A 438 -3.66 1.11 -23.78
C ARG A 438 -3.53 0.06 -24.88
N PHE A 439 -3.96 0.36 -26.11
CA PHE A 439 -3.84 -0.55 -27.25
C PHE A 439 -2.37 -0.74 -27.62
N GLU A 440 -1.57 0.33 -27.61
CA GLU A 440 -0.13 0.24 -27.83
C GLU A 440 0.55 -0.68 -26.80
N PHE A 441 0.20 -0.54 -25.51
CA PHE A 441 0.70 -1.42 -24.45
C PHE A 441 0.25 -2.89 -24.64
N ILE A 442 -1.03 -3.13 -24.92
CA ILE A 442 -1.58 -4.49 -25.10
C ILE A 442 -1.02 -5.13 -26.37
N HIS A 443 -0.92 -4.39 -27.48
CA HIS A 443 -0.30 -4.87 -28.70
C HIS A 443 1.17 -5.20 -28.50
N PHE A 444 1.91 -4.40 -27.73
CA PHE A 444 3.28 -4.74 -27.35
C PHE A 444 3.32 -6.07 -26.59
N TYR A 445 2.44 -6.24 -25.59
CA TYR A 445 2.36 -7.50 -24.85
C TYR A 445 2.05 -8.68 -25.79
N LEU A 446 1.07 -8.56 -26.68
CA LEU A 446 0.68 -9.61 -27.64
C LEU A 446 1.80 -9.96 -28.62
N ASN A 447 2.54 -8.97 -29.10
CA ASN A 447 3.49 -9.11 -30.21
C ASN A 447 4.96 -9.25 -29.79
N HIS A 448 5.29 -9.04 -28.51
CA HIS A 448 6.66 -9.18 -28.03
C HIS A 448 6.80 -10.02 -26.75
N ILE A 449 5.80 -10.05 -25.88
CA ILE A 449 5.85 -10.78 -24.61
C ILE A 449 5.10 -12.12 -24.69
N LEU A 450 3.92 -12.16 -25.30
CA LEU A 450 3.07 -13.35 -25.46
C LEU A 450 3.58 -14.24 -26.62
N ILE A 451 4.90 -14.45 -26.67
CA ILE A 451 5.63 -15.24 -27.66
C ILE A 451 6.76 -15.95 -26.93
N LEU A 452 7.17 -17.13 -27.40
CA LEU A 452 8.30 -17.87 -26.83
C LEU A 452 9.64 -17.24 -27.26
N PRO A 453 10.67 -17.20 -26.40
CA PRO A 453 10.67 -17.69 -25.02
C PRO A 453 10.13 -16.68 -23.99
N HIS A 454 9.91 -15.41 -24.38
CA HIS A 454 9.59 -14.30 -23.47
C HIS A 454 8.37 -14.55 -22.59
N PHE A 455 7.36 -15.28 -23.07
CA PHE A 455 6.17 -15.54 -22.26
C PHE A 455 6.48 -16.26 -20.93
N PHE A 456 7.46 -17.17 -20.91
CA PHE A 456 7.87 -17.86 -19.67
C PHE A 456 8.42 -16.88 -18.64
N ASP A 457 9.11 -15.83 -19.11
CA ASP A 457 9.60 -14.75 -18.27
C ASP A 457 8.45 -13.92 -17.68
N PHE A 458 7.34 -13.71 -18.39
CA PHE A 458 6.29 -12.78 -17.95
C PHE A 458 4.94 -13.44 -17.60
N ALA A 459 4.87 -14.78 -17.56
CA ALA A 459 3.63 -15.54 -17.35
C ALA A 459 2.83 -15.12 -16.10
N THR A 460 3.51 -14.67 -15.04
CA THR A 460 2.87 -14.19 -13.79
C THR A 460 1.95 -12.98 -13.99
N PHE A 461 2.13 -12.20 -15.07
CA PHE A 461 1.35 -10.99 -15.33
C PHE A 461 0.08 -11.24 -16.15
N LEU A 462 -0.08 -12.44 -16.73
CA LEU A 462 -1.20 -12.79 -17.61
C LEU A 462 -2.58 -12.49 -16.97
N PRO A 463 -2.87 -12.84 -15.70
CA PRO A 463 -4.19 -12.56 -15.11
C PRO A 463 -4.49 -11.06 -15.04
N ARG A 464 -3.48 -10.23 -14.76
CA ARG A 464 -3.61 -8.77 -14.67
C ARG A 464 -3.90 -8.15 -16.05
N ILE A 465 -3.22 -8.64 -17.10
CA ILE A 465 -3.47 -8.21 -18.48
C ILE A 465 -4.90 -8.56 -18.92
N ILE A 466 -5.37 -9.77 -18.63
CA ILE A 466 -6.77 -10.16 -18.94
C ILE A 466 -7.74 -9.28 -18.16
N ARG A 467 -7.50 -9.05 -16.86
CA ARG A 467 -8.36 -8.20 -16.03
C ARG A 467 -8.46 -6.79 -16.59
N LEU A 468 -7.34 -6.20 -17.01
CA LEU A 468 -7.27 -4.89 -17.65
C LEU A 468 -8.13 -4.84 -18.94
N ILE A 469 -7.89 -5.76 -19.87
CA ILE A 469 -8.63 -5.84 -21.15
C ILE A 469 -10.13 -5.97 -20.91
N VAL A 470 -10.54 -6.84 -19.98
CA VAL A 470 -11.95 -7.07 -19.63
C VAL A 470 -12.57 -5.85 -18.96
N PHE A 471 -11.86 -5.22 -18.02
CA PHE A 471 -12.33 -4.02 -17.33
C PHE A 471 -12.54 -2.85 -18.29
N CYS A 472 -11.64 -2.71 -19.27
CA CYS A 472 -11.72 -1.72 -20.34
C CYS A 472 -12.71 -2.07 -21.47
N GLN A 473 -13.35 -3.24 -21.43
CA GLN A 473 -14.31 -3.72 -22.44
C GLN A 473 -13.73 -4.03 -23.83
N ASP A 474 -12.43 -4.30 -23.92
CA ASP A 474 -11.71 -4.54 -25.17
C ASP A 474 -11.75 -6.01 -25.61
N PHE A 475 -12.96 -6.56 -25.77
CA PHE A 475 -13.15 -8.00 -26.00
C PHE A 475 -12.48 -8.53 -27.28
N HIS A 476 -12.28 -7.68 -28.29
CA HIS A 476 -11.55 -8.06 -29.50
C HIS A 476 -10.05 -8.31 -29.26
N LEU A 477 -9.41 -7.56 -28.33
CA LEU A 477 -8.04 -7.83 -27.90
C LEU A 477 -7.97 -9.08 -27.02
N LEU A 478 -9.04 -9.36 -26.27
CA LEU A 478 -9.15 -10.62 -25.52
C LEU A 478 -9.19 -11.82 -26.46
N THR A 479 -9.93 -11.78 -27.57
CA THR A 479 -9.91 -12.82 -28.60
C THR A 479 -8.49 -13.08 -29.09
N LYS A 480 -7.78 -12.02 -29.51
CA LYS A 480 -6.38 -12.11 -29.98
C LYS A 480 -5.44 -12.69 -28.92
N LEU A 481 -5.62 -12.31 -27.66
CA LEU A 481 -4.83 -12.84 -26.53
C LEU A 481 -5.03 -14.34 -26.36
N LEU A 482 -6.28 -14.82 -26.39
CA LEU A 482 -6.58 -16.25 -26.26
C LEU A 482 -6.05 -17.05 -27.47
N GLU A 483 -6.13 -16.51 -28.68
CA GLU A 483 -5.53 -17.11 -29.87
C GLU A 483 -4.00 -17.23 -29.75
N GLN A 484 -3.30 -16.20 -29.28
CA GLN A 484 -1.84 -16.27 -29.09
C GLN A 484 -1.44 -17.24 -27.97
N LEU A 485 -2.17 -17.27 -26.85
CA LEU A 485 -1.96 -18.29 -25.79
C LEU A 485 -2.10 -19.71 -26.34
N ASN A 486 -3.09 -19.92 -27.21
CA ASN A 486 -3.29 -21.20 -27.86
C ASN A 486 -2.11 -21.57 -28.76
N LEU A 487 -1.60 -20.62 -29.55
CA LEU A 487 -0.41 -20.84 -30.38
C LEU A 487 0.81 -21.21 -29.52
N ILE A 488 0.99 -20.60 -28.35
CA ILE A 488 2.05 -20.99 -27.41
C ILE A 488 1.90 -22.45 -27.00
N CYS A 489 0.70 -22.89 -26.60
CA CYS A 489 0.45 -24.28 -26.22
C CYS A 489 0.76 -25.26 -27.37
N ILE A 490 0.41 -24.91 -28.61
CA ILE A 490 0.73 -25.71 -29.80
C ILE A 490 2.25 -25.77 -30.04
N CYS A 491 2.92 -24.62 -30.00
CA CYS A 491 4.37 -24.52 -30.16
C CYS A 491 5.12 -25.31 -29.10
N LEU A 492 4.69 -25.28 -27.83
CA LEU A 492 5.33 -26.07 -26.77
C LEU A 492 5.25 -27.58 -27.04
N LYS A 493 4.10 -28.08 -27.51
CA LYS A 493 3.94 -29.52 -27.82
C LYS A 493 4.74 -29.94 -29.06
N ARG A 494 4.83 -29.07 -30.07
CA ARG A 494 5.49 -29.40 -31.35
C ARG A 494 7.00 -29.18 -31.31
N ASP A 495 7.42 -28.04 -30.78
CA ASP A 495 8.75 -27.45 -31.00
C ASP A 495 9.68 -27.57 -29.79
N CYS A 496 9.19 -27.95 -28.60
CA CYS A 496 9.98 -27.99 -27.36
C CYS A 496 10.03 -29.39 -26.72
N ASN A 497 11.12 -29.66 -26.01
CA ASN A 497 11.16 -30.71 -24.99
C ASN A 497 10.62 -30.15 -23.67
N VAL A 498 9.62 -30.79 -23.07
CA VAL A 498 8.97 -30.27 -21.84
C VAL A 498 9.48 -31.02 -20.63
N THR A 499 9.93 -30.30 -19.61
CA THR A 499 10.48 -30.86 -18.37
C THR A 499 9.88 -30.21 -17.13
N LEU A 500 9.92 -30.93 -16.00
CA LEU A 500 9.57 -30.40 -14.69
C LEU A 500 10.83 -30.23 -13.83
N LYS A 501 11.00 -29.04 -13.25
CA LYS A 501 12.16 -28.68 -12.45
C LYS A 501 12.30 -29.63 -11.24
N ALA A 502 13.52 -30.14 -11.06
CA ALA A 502 13.90 -31.07 -9.99
C ALA A 502 13.20 -32.44 -10.04
N VAL A 503 12.60 -32.82 -11.18
CA VAL A 503 12.02 -34.15 -11.41
C VAL A 503 12.76 -34.83 -12.56
N ASP A 504 13.42 -35.95 -12.28
CA ASP A 504 14.20 -36.69 -13.29
C ASP A 504 13.35 -37.66 -14.13
N SER A 505 12.11 -37.94 -13.73
CA SER A 505 11.18 -38.83 -14.44
C SER A 505 10.35 -38.09 -15.48
N TYR A 506 10.15 -38.70 -16.65
CA TYR A 506 9.18 -38.23 -17.65
C TYR A 506 7.77 -38.17 -17.05
N ILE A 507 7.09 -37.04 -17.24
CA ILE A 507 5.68 -36.87 -16.87
C ILE A 507 4.90 -36.59 -18.14
N GLU A 508 4.01 -37.51 -18.45
CA GLU A 508 3.07 -37.35 -19.55
C GLU A 508 2.14 -36.15 -19.26
N ASP A 509 1.82 -35.35 -20.28
CA ASP A 509 0.77 -34.34 -20.24
C ASP A 509 0.95 -33.07 -19.38
N VAL A 510 2.19 -32.65 -19.05
CA VAL A 510 2.46 -31.35 -18.36
C VAL A 510 1.80 -30.15 -19.06
N VAL A 511 1.86 -30.09 -20.40
CA VAL A 511 1.25 -29.01 -21.18
C VAL A 511 -0.28 -29.07 -21.12
N GLN A 512 -0.88 -30.25 -21.01
CA GLN A 512 -2.32 -30.40 -20.89
C GLN A 512 -2.82 -29.95 -19.51
N LEU A 513 -2.11 -30.33 -18.43
CA LEU A 513 -2.39 -29.82 -17.08
C LEU A 513 -2.26 -28.29 -17.03
N TRP A 514 -1.23 -27.73 -17.65
CA TRP A 514 -1.05 -26.28 -17.73
C TRP A 514 -2.17 -25.59 -18.52
N LYS A 515 -2.65 -26.21 -19.61
CA LYS A 515 -3.77 -25.72 -20.40
C LYS A 515 -5.09 -25.68 -19.61
N GLU A 516 -5.35 -26.67 -18.76
CA GLU A 516 -6.50 -26.66 -17.85
C GLU A 516 -6.40 -25.51 -16.84
N GLN A 517 -5.21 -25.29 -16.27
CA GLN A 517 -4.95 -24.14 -15.42
C GLN A 517 -5.17 -22.80 -16.14
N LEU A 518 -4.75 -22.67 -17.40
CA LEU A 518 -5.00 -21.45 -18.18
C LEU A 518 -6.50 -21.16 -18.33
N ASN A 519 -7.34 -22.18 -18.52
CA ASN A 519 -8.79 -22.00 -18.57
C ASN A 519 -9.36 -21.41 -17.27
N GLU A 520 -8.87 -21.90 -16.13
CA GLU A 520 -9.28 -21.38 -14.82
C GLU A 520 -8.79 -19.95 -14.60
N VAL A 521 -7.54 -19.65 -14.96
CA VAL A 521 -6.96 -18.30 -14.87
C VAL A 521 -7.78 -17.30 -15.69
N VAL A 522 -8.14 -17.64 -16.93
CA VAL A 522 -8.97 -16.79 -17.81
C VAL A 522 -10.38 -16.65 -17.23
N SER A 523 -11.01 -17.75 -16.79
CA SER A 523 -12.34 -17.75 -16.18
C SER A 523 -12.40 -16.86 -14.94
N GLU A 524 -11.40 -16.95 -14.07
CA GLU A 524 -11.31 -16.15 -12.86
C GLU A 524 -11.03 -14.67 -13.17
N ALA A 525 -10.14 -14.37 -14.11
CA ALA A 525 -9.90 -13.01 -14.56
C ALA A 525 -11.18 -12.37 -15.11
N LEU A 526 -11.96 -13.10 -15.91
CA LEU A 526 -13.28 -12.67 -16.38
C LEU A 526 -14.23 -12.41 -15.20
N LYS A 527 -14.41 -13.36 -14.28
CA LYS A 527 -15.31 -13.22 -13.11
C LYS A 527 -14.97 -12.01 -12.24
N THR A 528 -13.68 -11.71 -12.08
CA THR A 528 -13.17 -10.71 -11.13
C THR A 528 -13.18 -9.27 -11.66
N SER A 529 -13.13 -9.07 -12.98
CA SER A 529 -13.09 -7.73 -13.58
C SER A 529 -14.23 -7.40 -14.54
N PHE A 530 -15.16 -8.32 -14.83
CA PHE A 530 -16.24 -8.09 -15.79
C PHE A 530 -17.08 -6.85 -15.45
N PRO A 531 -17.23 -5.85 -16.33
CA PRO A 531 -17.93 -4.59 -16.05
C PRO A 531 -19.40 -4.78 -15.64
N ILE A 532 -19.91 -3.92 -14.74
CA ILE A 532 -21.29 -3.99 -14.25
C ILE A 532 -22.27 -3.64 -15.37
N LYS A 533 -21.91 -2.63 -16.18
CA LYS A 533 -22.66 -2.18 -17.35
C LYS A 533 -21.76 -2.21 -18.56
N LEU A 534 -22.27 -2.79 -19.64
CA LEU A 534 -21.69 -2.71 -20.97
C LEU A 534 -22.44 -1.63 -21.75
N ASN A 535 -21.72 -0.80 -22.50
CA ASN A 535 -22.35 0.10 -23.47
C ASN A 535 -22.89 -0.71 -24.68
N LYS A 536 -23.59 -0.05 -25.63
CA LYS A 536 -24.20 -0.75 -26.78
C LYS A 536 -23.17 -1.48 -27.65
N GLU A 537 -22.05 -0.82 -27.94
CA GLU A 537 -20.96 -1.36 -28.74
C GLU A 537 -20.28 -2.54 -28.05
N SER A 538 -19.94 -2.40 -26.77
CA SER A 538 -19.33 -3.46 -25.97
C SER A 538 -20.25 -4.67 -25.77
N ASN A 539 -21.58 -4.49 -25.80
CA ASN A 539 -22.50 -5.65 -25.82
C ASN A 539 -22.41 -6.42 -27.15
N LEU A 540 -22.22 -5.74 -28.28
CA LEU A 540 -22.00 -6.40 -29.57
C LEU A 540 -20.63 -7.11 -29.58
N ASN A 541 -19.58 -6.41 -29.17
CA ASN A 541 -18.22 -6.97 -29.10
C ASN A 541 -18.13 -8.16 -28.15
N TRP A 542 -18.90 -8.17 -27.06
CA TRP A 542 -19.02 -9.32 -26.17
C TRP A 542 -19.64 -10.55 -26.86
N LYS A 543 -20.69 -10.36 -27.67
CA LYS A 543 -21.31 -11.45 -28.44
C LYS A 543 -20.32 -12.02 -29.45
N LEU A 544 -19.66 -11.15 -30.21
CA LEU A 544 -18.63 -11.54 -31.18
C LEU A 544 -17.50 -12.33 -30.50
N PHE A 545 -16.99 -11.85 -29.36
CA PHE A 545 -15.98 -12.57 -28.59
C PHE A 545 -16.43 -13.99 -28.19
N VAL A 546 -17.67 -14.16 -27.74
CA VAL A 546 -18.21 -15.48 -27.38
C VAL A 546 -18.29 -16.39 -28.61
N ASP A 547 -18.78 -15.88 -29.73
CA ASP A 547 -18.92 -16.61 -30.99
C ASP A 547 -17.54 -17.02 -31.55
N ASP A 548 -16.57 -16.10 -31.53
CA ASP A 548 -15.18 -16.33 -31.97
C ASP A 548 -14.52 -17.42 -31.12
N VAL A 549 -14.67 -17.37 -29.79
CA VAL A 549 -14.13 -18.40 -28.90
C VAL A 549 -14.75 -19.76 -29.19
N TYR A 550 -16.06 -19.85 -29.47
CA TYR A 550 -16.69 -21.12 -29.87
C TYR A 550 -16.19 -21.61 -31.23
N ALA A 551 -16.10 -20.72 -32.22
CA ALA A 551 -15.61 -21.05 -33.55
C ALA A 551 -14.16 -21.56 -33.50
N PHE A 552 -13.33 -20.94 -32.67
CA PHE A 552 -11.93 -21.31 -32.47
C PHE A 552 -11.79 -22.64 -31.72
N ASN A 553 -12.59 -22.85 -30.68
CA ASN A 553 -12.62 -24.08 -29.89
C ASN A 553 -13.00 -25.31 -30.71
N SER A 554 -13.89 -25.16 -31.69
CA SER A 554 -14.21 -26.26 -32.62
C SER A 554 -13.01 -26.73 -33.45
N ARG A 555 -12.01 -25.86 -33.68
CA ARG A 555 -10.81 -26.16 -34.47
C ARG A 555 -9.64 -26.68 -33.64
N TYR A 556 -9.40 -26.12 -32.46
CA TYR A 556 -8.17 -26.38 -31.68
C TYR A 556 -8.41 -26.99 -30.31
N SER A 557 -9.67 -27.07 -29.86
CA SER A 557 -10.12 -27.68 -28.61
C SER A 557 -9.43 -27.19 -27.32
N ILE A 558 -9.00 -25.91 -27.26
CA ILE A 558 -8.13 -25.42 -26.18
C ILE A 558 -8.84 -24.72 -25.03
N PHE A 559 -9.79 -23.83 -25.31
CA PHE A 559 -10.60 -23.15 -24.30
C PHE A 559 -12.02 -23.71 -24.21
N ASN A 560 -12.21 -24.99 -24.57
CA ASN A 560 -13.54 -25.62 -24.70
C ASN A 560 -14.36 -25.55 -23.42
N ASN A 561 -13.70 -25.56 -22.26
CA ASN A 561 -14.35 -25.54 -20.96
C ASN A 561 -14.55 -24.13 -20.40
N LEU A 562 -14.02 -23.08 -21.03
CA LEU A 562 -14.00 -21.73 -20.47
C LEU A 562 -15.41 -21.23 -20.06
N PHE A 563 -16.37 -21.28 -20.98
CA PHE A 563 -17.73 -20.80 -20.70
C PHE A 563 -18.53 -21.76 -19.81
N PHE A 564 -18.23 -23.06 -19.85
CA PHE A 564 -18.82 -24.03 -18.92
C PHE A 564 -18.35 -23.80 -17.48
N LEU A 565 -17.06 -23.49 -17.28
CA LEU A 565 -16.48 -23.10 -15.98
C LEU A 565 -17.09 -21.80 -15.44
N ILE A 566 -17.44 -20.86 -16.33
CA ILE A 566 -18.13 -19.63 -15.93
C ILE A 566 -19.58 -19.93 -15.54
N CYS A 567 -20.28 -20.77 -16.29
CA CYS A 567 -21.69 -21.07 -16.02
C CYS A 567 -21.88 -22.08 -14.87
N GLY A 568 -20.85 -22.83 -14.50
CA GLY A 568 -20.87 -23.83 -13.42
C GLY A 568 -21.64 -25.10 -13.79
N VAL A 569 -21.68 -25.46 -15.09
CA VAL A 569 -22.51 -26.57 -15.58
C VAL A 569 -21.66 -27.48 -16.47
N ARG A 570 -21.50 -28.75 -16.08
CA ARG A 570 -20.74 -29.75 -16.86
C ARG A 570 -21.53 -30.34 -18.03
N ASN A 571 -22.87 -30.29 -17.99
CA ASN A 571 -23.76 -31.02 -18.91
C ASN A 571 -24.93 -30.17 -19.43
N PHE A 572 -24.68 -29.11 -20.20
CA PHE A 572 -25.76 -28.62 -21.08
C PHE A 572 -25.81 -29.50 -22.33
N ARG A 573 -27.02 -29.76 -22.85
CA ARG A 573 -27.19 -30.33 -24.21
C ARG A 573 -26.67 -29.37 -25.31
N ASN A 574 -26.62 -28.05 -25.03
CA ASN A 574 -26.16 -26.99 -25.94
C ASN A 574 -25.22 -26.00 -25.23
N PRO A 575 -24.17 -25.46 -25.89
CA PRO A 575 -23.27 -24.48 -25.27
C PRO A 575 -24.01 -23.21 -24.80
N PRO A 576 -23.61 -22.60 -23.65
CA PRO A 576 -24.28 -21.41 -23.13
C PRO A 576 -24.08 -20.20 -24.04
N ASN A 577 -25.15 -19.43 -24.27
CA ASN A 577 -25.06 -18.25 -25.13
C ASN A 577 -24.43 -17.04 -24.42
N ALA A 578 -24.07 -16.01 -25.19
CA ALA A 578 -23.40 -14.81 -24.68
C ALA A 578 -24.17 -14.09 -23.56
N GLU A 579 -25.50 -14.09 -23.59
CA GLU A 579 -26.34 -13.44 -22.58
C GLU A 579 -26.36 -14.23 -21.26
N GLN A 580 -26.43 -15.56 -21.34
CA GLN A 580 -26.34 -16.45 -20.18
C GLN A 580 -24.99 -16.29 -19.48
N ILE A 581 -23.89 -16.28 -20.24
CA ILE A 581 -22.53 -16.10 -19.71
C ILE A 581 -22.42 -14.72 -19.05
N LYS A 582 -22.87 -13.65 -19.72
CA LYS A 582 -22.87 -12.28 -19.19
C LYS A 582 -23.62 -12.18 -17.87
N ARG A 583 -24.83 -12.77 -17.79
CA ARG A 583 -25.63 -12.78 -16.56
C ARG A 583 -24.90 -13.49 -15.43
N LYS A 584 -24.25 -14.63 -15.70
CA LYS A 584 -23.45 -15.35 -14.70
C LYS A 584 -22.24 -14.54 -14.24
N LEU A 585 -21.50 -13.90 -15.14
CA LEU A 585 -20.36 -13.05 -14.79
C LEU A 585 -20.77 -11.89 -13.87
N LYS A 586 -21.92 -11.24 -14.13
CA LYS A 586 -22.45 -10.20 -13.24
C LYS A 586 -22.80 -10.72 -11.85
N ILE A 587 -23.38 -11.93 -11.76
CA ILE A 587 -23.67 -12.58 -10.47
C ILE A 587 -22.37 -12.87 -9.71
N TYR A 588 -21.37 -13.46 -10.37
CA TYR A 588 -20.07 -13.73 -9.74
C TYR A 588 -19.40 -12.44 -9.28
N ARG A 589 -19.42 -11.39 -10.09
CA ARG A 589 -18.87 -10.11 -9.69
C ARG A 589 -19.56 -9.55 -8.45
N ASN A 590 -20.89 -9.61 -8.38
CA ASN A 590 -21.63 -9.14 -7.20
C ASN A 590 -21.25 -9.94 -5.94
N LYS A 591 -21.15 -11.27 -6.06
CA LYS A 591 -20.70 -12.13 -4.97
C LYS A 591 -19.27 -11.81 -4.52
N LEU A 592 -18.32 -11.76 -5.46
CA LEU A 592 -16.92 -11.40 -5.18
C LEU A 592 -16.81 -10.02 -4.54
N PHE A 593 -17.63 -9.09 -4.99
CA PHE A 593 -17.71 -7.75 -4.42
C PHE A 593 -18.12 -7.80 -2.96
N ASN A 594 -19.24 -8.46 -2.63
CA ASN A 594 -19.74 -8.58 -1.25
C ASN A 594 -18.75 -9.28 -0.31
N ARG A 595 -17.86 -10.10 -0.86
CA ARG A 595 -16.82 -10.81 -0.13
C ARG A 595 -15.46 -10.10 -0.14
N ASP A 596 -15.37 -8.86 -0.63
CA ASP A 596 -14.12 -8.09 -0.71
C ASP A 596 -13.03 -8.74 -1.60
N LEU A 597 -13.43 -9.56 -2.59
CA LEU A 597 -12.55 -10.31 -3.50
C LEU A 597 -12.53 -9.78 -4.95
N ALA A 598 -13.41 -8.83 -5.30
CA ALA A 598 -13.47 -8.27 -6.66
C ALA A 598 -12.28 -7.34 -6.98
N ASN A 599 -12.09 -7.00 -8.27
CA ASN A 599 -11.07 -6.03 -8.71
C ASN A 599 -11.27 -4.64 -8.05
N ILE A 600 -12.53 -4.25 -7.83
CA ILE A 600 -12.91 -3.12 -6.97
C ILE A 600 -13.58 -3.73 -5.72
N PRO A 601 -12.85 -3.86 -4.59
CA PRO A 601 -13.37 -4.52 -3.40
C PRO A 601 -14.40 -3.67 -2.64
N PHE A 602 -15.25 -4.32 -1.82
CA PHE A 602 -16.42 -3.77 -1.13
C PHE A 602 -16.21 -2.39 -0.47
N ARG A 603 -15.11 -2.24 0.26
CA ARG A 603 -14.80 -1.04 1.08
C ARG A 603 -14.67 0.26 0.30
N PHE A 604 -14.52 0.19 -1.01
CA PHE A 604 -14.30 1.35 -1.87
C PHE A 604 -15.59 2.06 -2.28
N CYS A 605 -16.76 1.56 -1.90
CA CYS A 605 -17.93 1.70 -2.75
C CYS A 605 -19.03 2.61 -2.22
N ARG A 606 -19.03 2.97 -0.93
CA ARG A 606 -20.09 3.78 -0.32
C ARG A 606 -19.68 4.62 0.90
N PRO A 607 -18.66 5.51 0.83
CA PRO A 607 -18.47 6.47 1.91
C PRO A 607 -19.58 7.53 1.88
N ASN A 608 -20.65 7.33 2.66
CA ASN A 608 -21.89 8.12 2.69
C ASN A 608 -22.54 8.40 1.31
N ASN A 609 -23.83 8.74 1.32
CA ASN A 609 -24.64 8.91 0.11
C ASN A 609 -24.29 10.19 -0.70
N SER A 610 -23.05 10.65 -0.76
CA SER A 610 -22.66 11.88 -1.48
C SER A 610 -21.28 11.83 -2.15
N VAL A 611 -20.44 10.83 -1.85
CA VAL A 611 -19.06 10.77 -2.35
C VAL A 611 -18.86 9.54 -3.24
N ARG A 612 -18.81 9.77 -4.56
CA ARG A 612 -18.34 8.75 -5.52
C ARG A 612 -16.83 8.78 -5.61
N LEU A 613 -16.18 7.81 -4.98
CA LEU A 613 -14.73 7.59 -5.10
C LEU A 613 -14.32 6.85 -6.37
N HIS A 614 -15.29 6.28 -7.09
CA HIS A 614 -15.06 5.52 -8.30
C HIS A 614 -16.03 5.88 -9.40
N ARG A 615 -15.55 5.65 -10.62
CA ARG A 615 -16.24 5.92 -11.86
C ARG A 615 -17.51 5.08 -12.05
N GLU A 616 -17.49 3.78 -11.70
CA GLU A 616 -18.67 2.92 -11.80
C GLU A 616 -19.64 3.21 -10.64
N ALA A 617 -20.90 3.55 -10.96
CA ALA A 617 -21.95 3.70 -9.96
C ALA A 617 -22.37 2.32 -9.39
N LEU A 618 -22.14 2.12 -8.09
CA LEU A 618 -22.41 0.88 -7.36
C LEU A 618 -23.74 0.91 -6.58
N ASP A 619 -24.60 1.87 -6.94
CA ASP A 619 -25.86 2.18 -6.27
C ASP A 619 -26.83 0.97 -6.27
N ASN A 620 -26.70 0.04 -7.22
CA ASN A 620 -27.59 -1.12 -7.39
C ASN A 620 -27.02 -2.45 -6.89
N ILE A 621 -25.88 -2.44 -6.18
CA ILE A 621 -25.33 -3.67 -5.59
C ILE A 621 -26.13 -4.03 -4.34
N GLN A 622 -26.66 -5.25 -4.33
CA GLN A 622 -27.23 -5.88 -3.13
C GLN A 622 -26.08 -6.26 -2.20
N ILE A 623 -26.12 -5.75 -0.97
CA ILE A 623 -25.10 -6.04 0.05
C ILE A 623 -25.46 -7.35 0.77
N ASP A 624 -24.53 -8.29 0.83
CA ASP A 624 -24.69 -9.51 1.63
C ASP A 624 -24.40 -9.19 3.11
N LEU A 625 -25.42 -9.37 3.96
CA LEU A 625 -25.31 -9.18 5.41
C LEU A 625 -25.00 -10.51 6.11
N CYS A 626 -24.14 -10.47 7.10
CA CYS A 626 -23.70 -11.60 7.91
C CYS A 626 -24.31 -11.49 9.32
N PRO A 627 -25.06 -12.51 9.80
CA PRO A 627 -25.45 -12.60 11.20
C PRO A 627 -24.27 -12.94 12.10
N GLN A 628 -24.43 -12.80 13.41
CA GLN A 628 -23.42 -13.22 14.38
C GLN A 628 -23.24 -14.74 14.31
N MET A 629 -22.05 -15.19 13.93
CA MET A 629 -21.72 -16.61 13.78
C MET A 629 -21.03 -17.16 15.03
N PRO A 630 -21.21 -18.45 15.39
CA PRO A 630 -20.63 -19.03 16.60
C PRO A 630 -19.08 -18.97 16.67
N PHE A 631 -18.41 -18.91 15.52
CA PHE A 631 -16.96 -18.89 15.40
C PHE A 631 -16.36 -17.48 15.37
N ILE A 632 -17.17 -16.44 15.57
CA ILE A 632 -16.76 -15.04 15.56
C ILE A 632 -16.91 -14.49 16.97
N GLU A 633 -15.82 -13.97 17.54
CA GLU A 633 -15.84 -13.35 18.86
C GLU A 633 -16.89 -12.22 18.91
N SER A 634 -17.76 -12.21 19.92
CA SER A 634 -18.84 -11.22 20.04
C SER A 634 -18.31 -9.78 20.00
N LYS A 635 -17.21 -9.52 20.72
CA LYS A 635 -16.53 -8.22 20.72
C LYS A 635 -16.09 -7.79 19.32
N LEU A 636 -15.62 -8.72 18.49
CA LEU A 636 -15.21 -8.45 17.11
C LEU A 636 -16.41 -8.04 16.24
N TYR A 637 -17.51 -8.77 16.33
CA TYR A 637 -18.72 -8.47 15.58
C TYR A 637 -19.38 -7.16 16.04
N GLU A 638 -19.44 -6.93 17.35
CA GLU A 638 -19.90 -5.67 17.95
C GLU A 638 -19.02 -4.48 17.52
N SER A 639 -17.71 -4.68 17.36
CA SER A 639 -16.82 -3.61 16.91
C SER A 639 -17.15 -3.12 15.50
N PHE A 640 -17.60 -4.01 14.61
CA PHE A 640 -18.09 -3.63 13.27
C PHE A 640 -19.53 -3.12 13.29
N SER A 641 -20.26 -3.29 14.39
CA SER A 641 -21.65 -2.83 14.50
C SER A 641 -21.79 -1.32 14.42
N TYR A 642 -20.75 -0.60 14.80
CA TYR A 642 -20.70 0.85 14.70
C TYR A 642 -20.67 1.38 13.26
N LEU A 643 -20.16 0.59 12.31
CA LEU A 643 -20.19 0.94 10.89
C LEU A 643 -21.57 0.67 10.26
N LYS A 644 -22.51 -0.01 10.95
CA LYS A 644 -23.84 -0.36 10.42
C LYS A 644 -24.67 0.87 10.04
N GLN A 645 -24.55 1.96 10.82
CA GLN A 645 -25.34 3.18 10.65
C GLN A 645 -25.21 3.80 9.24
N SER A 646 -24.09 3.57 8.55
CA SER A 646 -23.83 4.12 7.20
C SER A 646 -24.39 3.26 6.06
N TYR A 647 -24.88 2.02 6.30
CA TYR A 647 -25.18 1.07 5.21
C TYR A 647 -26.58 0.44 5.18
N ALA A 648 -27.35 0.37 6.29
CA ALA A 648 -28.72 -0.17 6.28
C ALA A 648 -29.52 0.08 7.59
N GLN A 649 -30.85 -0.08 7.53
CA GLN A 649 -31.78 -0.08 8.68
C GLN A 649 -31.71 -1.37 9.52
N ASP A 650 -31.17 -2.47 8.98
CA ASP A 650 -31.05 -3.75 9.66
C ASP A 650 -29.73 -3.86 10.43
N GLN A 651 -29.79 -4.27 11.70
CA GLN A 651 -28.67 -4.34 12.65
C GLN A 651 -27.60 -5.43 12.34
N LEU A 652 -27.33 -5.79 11.08
CA LEU A 652 -26.38 -6.85 10.67
C LEU A 652 -25.09 -6.29 10.01
N VAL A 653 -24.00 -7.05 10.03
CA VAL A 653 -22.68 -6.60 9.51
C VAL A 653 -22.46 -7.11 8.08
N PRO A 654 -22.08 -6.26 7.10
CA PRO A 654 -21.69 -6.72 5.76
C PRO A 654 -20.53 -7.73 5.79
N PHE A 655 -20.63 -8.81 5.00
CA PHE A 655 -19.59 -9.85 4.92
C PHE A 655 -18.20 -9.27 4.59
N GLY A 656 -18.13 -8.33 3.65
CA GLY A 656 -16.89 -7.70 3.22
C GLY A 656 -16.17 -6.86 4.30
N LEU A 657 -16.86 -6.47 5.38
CA LEU A 657 -16.23 -5.81 6.53
C LEU A 657 -15.62 -6.82 7.49
N LEU A 658 -16.36 -7.90 7.79
CA LEU A 658 -15.97 -8.91 8.78
C LEU A 658 -14.78 -9.75 8.31
N PHE A 659 -14.75 -10.06 7.01
CA PHE A 659 -13.69 -10.80 6.33
C PHE A 659 -12.97 -9.94 5.29
N ALA A 660 -12.61 -8.71 5.65
CA ALA A 660 -11.90 -7.79 4.74
C ALA A 660 -10.51 -8.33 4.33
N THR A 661 -10.13 -8.14 3.07
CA THR A 661 -8.82 -8.55 2.53
C THR A 661 -7.65 -7.67 2.97
N ARG A 662 -7.92 -6.45 3.46
CA ARG A 662 -6.97 -5.57 4.16
C ARG A 662 -7.72 -4.66 5.15
N PRO A 663 -7.03 -4.05 6.12
CA PRO A 663 -7.66 -3.05 6.98
C PRO A 663 -8.14 -1.85 6.17
N HIS A 664 -9.20 -1.21 6.66
CA HIS A 664 -9.58 0.14 6.27
C HIS A 664 -8.49 1.10 6.71
N HIS A 665 -8.14 2.03 5.84
CA HIS A 665 -7.30 3.14 6.24
C HIS A 665 -8.13 4.18 6.98
N LEU A 666 -7.49 4.98 7.82
CA LEU A 666 -8.16 6.00 8.59
C LEU A 666 -8.93 7.00 7.71
N HIS A 667 -8.32 7.48 6.61
CA HIS A 667 -9.00 8.38 5.68
C HIS A 667 -10.20 7.71 4.99
N GLU A 668 -10.22 6.37 4.83
CA GLU A 668 -11.39 5.66 4.31
C GLU A 668 -12.52 5.72 5.34
N LEU A 669 -12.19 5.53 6.62
CA LEU A 669 -13.13 5.67 7.74
C LEU A 669 -13.68 7.10 7.84
N CYS A 670 -12.83 8.13 7.71
CA CYS A 670 -13.24 9.54 7.74
C CYS A 670 -14.36 9.89 6.74
N LEU A 671 -14.48 9.15 5.64
CA LEU A 671 -15.47 9.45 4.60
C LEU A 671 -16.84 8.81 4.89
N TYR A 672 -16.93 7.87 5.84
CA TYR A 672 -18.19 7.31 6.33
C TYR A 672 -18.88 8.20 7.35
N PHE A 673 -18.19 9.22 7.85
CA PHE A 673 -18.71 10.14 8.86
C PHE A 673 -18.68 11.57 8.32
N ASP A 674 -19.74 12.33 8.61
CA ASP A 674 -19.86 13.69 8.11
C ASP A 674 -19.00 14.68 8.91
N LEU A 675 -18.81 14.42 10.22
CA LEU A 675 -17.86 15.11 11.10
C LEU A 675 -17.34 14.14 12.18
N PRO A 676 -16.12 14.32 12.72
CA PRO A 676 -15.68 13.65 13.93
C PRO A 676 -16.57 14.11 15.11
N ASN A 677 -17.57 13.32 15.48
CA ASN A 677 -18.34 13.51 16.71
C ASN A 677 -17.79 12.59 17.83
N GLU A 678 -18.37 12.62 19.03
CA GLU A 678 -17.90 11.75 20.13
C GLU A 678 -18.00 10.25 19.82
N GLN A 679 -18.84 9.85 18.87
CA GLN A 679 -18.90 8.45 18.46
C GLN A 679 -17.70 8.11 17.55
N PHE A 680 -17.14 9.05 16.80
CA PHE A 680 -16.05 8.81 15.84
C PHE A 680 -14.83 8.11 16.45
N LEU A 681 -14.35 8.55 17.62
CA LEU A 681 -13.19 7.93 18.29
C LEU A 681 -13.44 6.49 18.75
N PRO A 682 -14.49 6.20 19.55
CA PRO A 682 -14.88 4.83 19.88
C PRO A 682 -15.03 3.96 18.63
N ILE A 683 -15.65 4.48 17.57
CA ILE A 683 -15.87 3.72 16.34
C ILE A 683 -14.54 3.39 15.65
N ILE A 684 -13.63 4.36 15.51
CA ILE A 684 -12.31 4.11 14.94
C ILE A 684 -11.50 3.18 15.84
N ASN A 685 -11.49 3.38 17.15
CA ASN A 685 -10.75 2.52 18.08
C ASN A 685 -11.22 1.07 17.99
N ASN A 686 -12.53 0.85 17.97
CA ASN A 686 -13.13 -0.47 17.84
C ASN A 686 -12.86 -1.07 16.45
N THR A 687 -13.00 -0.28 15.39
CA THR A 687 -12.72 -0.70 14.00
C THR A 687 -11.24 -1.06 13.80
N MET A 688 -10.34 -0.25 14.35
CA MET A 688 -8.89 -0.48 14.31
C MET A 688 -8.51 -1.70 15.14
N TRP A 689 -9.10 -1.89 16.32
CA TRP A 689 -8.92 -3.11 17.09
C TRP A 689 -9.42 -4.35 16.34
N ALA A 690 -10.59 -4.26 15.71
CA ALA A 690 -11.19 -5.37 14.97
C ALA A 690 -10.40 -5.78 13.71
N LEU A 691 -9.82 -4.80 13.01
CA LEU A 691 -9.10 -5.01 11.74
C LEU A 691 -7.60 -5.19 11.91
N ARG A 692 -7.01 -4.58 12.95
CA ARG A 692 -5.56 -4.54 13.16
C ARG A 692 -5.11 -5.16 14.47
N GLY A 693 -6.01 -5.42 15.41
CA GLY A 693 -5.73 -6.10 16.67
C GLY A 693 -5.16 -5.24 17.80
N TYR A 694 -5.17 -3.92 17.62
CA TYR A 694 -4.82 -2.95 18.64
C TYR A 694 -5.77 -1.76 18.54
N PRO A 695 -6.26 -1.22 19.68
CA PRO A 695 -6.90 0.08 19.65
C PRO A 695 -5.85 1.14 19.30
N ILE A 696 -6.30 2.30 18.85
CA ILE A 696 -5.43 3.47 18.89
C ILE A 696 -5.16 3.77 20.37
N GLN A 697 -3.90 3.73 20.78
CA GLN A 697 -3.51 4.26 22.08
C GLN A 697 -3.56 5.78 21.99
N THR A 698 -4.48 6.41 22.71
CA THR A 698 -4.58 7.87 22.84
C THR A 698 -3.39 8.50 23.58
N ASN A 699 -2.41 7.67 23.99
CA ASN A 699 -1.14 8.09 24.55
C ASN A 699 -0.01 7.38 23.77
N PRO A 700 0.64 8.05 22.80
CA PRO A 700 1.89 7.58 22.23
C PRO A 700 3.02 7.89 23.23
N SER A 701 2.91 7.39 24.46
CA SER A 701 4.11 6.94 25.16
C SER A 701 4.48 5.61 24.51
N GLY A 702 4.98 5.68 23.27
CA GLY A 702 5.84 4.62 22.76
C GLY A 702 6.95 4.48 23.80
N PHE A 703 7.13 3.27 24.31
CA PHE A 703 8.19 2.97 25.25
C PHE A 703 9.49 3.52 24.67
N PHE A 704 10.07 4.50 25.35
CA PHE A 704 11.41 4.99 25.10
C PHE A 704 12.32 3.91 25.68
N ASP A 705 12.98 3.15 24.83
CA ASP A 705 14.04 2.26 25.29
C ASP A 705 15.28 3.12 25.52
N GLU A 706 15.54 3.43 26.79
CA GLU A 706 16.69 4.23 27.22
C GLU A 706 18.03 3.61 26.81
N SER A 707 18.07 2.31 26.51
CA SER A 707 19.29 1.62 26.08
C SER A 707 19.61 1.81 24.59
N THR A 708 18.62 2.11 23.75
CA THR A 708 18.78 2.23 22.29
C THR A 708 18.49 3.62 21.74
N GLY A 709 17.83 4.50 22.51
CA GLY A 709 17.48 5.86 22.08
C GLY A 709 16.51 5.91 20.90
N GLN A 710 15.83 4.80 20.58
CA GLN A 710 14.89 4.69 19.46
C GLN A 710 13.43 4.59 19.94
N ILE A 711 12.53 5.26 19.22
CA ILE A 711 11.08 5.09 19.36
C ILE A 711 10.63 4.13 18.24
N GLU A 712 10.42 2.85 18.57
CA GLU A 712 9.86 1.87 17.64
C GLU A 712 8.33 1.84 17.73
N VAL A 713 7.65 2.49 16.78
CA VAL A 713 6.22 2.29 16.54
C VAL A 713 6.07 1.41 15.30
N PHE A 714 5.62 0.16 15.45
CA PHE A 714 5.27 -0.67 14.31
C PHE A 714 3.82 -0.37 13.88
N VAL A 715 3.64 0.51 12.90
CA VAL A 715 2.34 0.69 12.25
C VAL A 715 2.44 0.41 10.77
N ASP A 716 1.46 -0.36 10.30
CA ASP A 716 1.37 -0.97 8.97
C ASP A 716 0.98 0.03 7.85
N ASP A 717 1.14 1.33 8.11
CA ASP A 717 1.03 2.43 7.16
C ASP A 717 2.44 3.02 6.92
N HIS A 718 2.77 3.22 5.64
CA HIS A 718 4.09 2.94 5.07
C HIS A 718 5.22 3.96 5.32
N LYS A 719 5.31 4.59 6.50
CA LYS A 719 6.39 5.55 6.80
C LYS A 719 6.73 5.65 8.29
N ILE A 720 7.75 4.91 8.71
CA ILE A 720 8.59 5.25 9.85
C ILE A 720 10.04 4.96 9.45
N PHE A 721 10.96 5.82 9.93
CA PHE A 721 12.44 5.87 9.80
C PHE A 721 13.03 6.85 8.76
N GLU A 722 13.38 8.04 9.25
CA GLU A 722 14.77 8.50 9.44
C GLU A 722 14.74 9.83 10.23
N TYR A 723 15.13 9.83 11.51
CA TYR A 723 15.48 11.06 12.25
C TYR A 723 16.56 10.76 13.32
N ILE A 724 17.82 10.98 12.90
CA ILE A 724 19.02 11.39 13.65
C ILE A 724 19.39 10.61 14.93
N ILE A 725 20.44 9.78 14.81
CA ILE A 725 21.42 9.55 15.89
C ILE A 725 22.34 10.78 15.90
N ASP A 726 22.29 11.57 16.95
CA ASP A 726 23.30 12.59 17.27
C ASP A 726 23.88 12.20 18.63
N GLU A 727 25.19 11.95 18.67
CA GLU A 727 25.94 11.42 19.83
C GLU A 727 26.02 12.41 21.01
N SER A 728 25.34 13.55 20.95
CA SER A 728 25.51 14.65 21.92
C SER A 728 24.70 14.53 23.23
N ASN A 729 23.86 13.49 23.42
CA ASN A 729 23.00 13.37 24.61
C ASN A 729 23.27 12.13 25.49
N LYS A 730 24.53 11.74 25.67
CA LYS A 730 24.91 10.60 26.53
C LYS A 730 24.99 10.89 28.04
N ASN A 731 24.72 12.11 28.52
CA ASN A 731 25.05 12.53 29.89
C ASN A 731 23.88 13.03 30.76
N ILE A 732 22.67 12.45 30.65
CA ILE A 732 21.59 12.70 31.62
C ILE A 732 20.85 11.40 31.96
N ILE A 733 21.57 10.35 32.36
CA ILE A 733 21.00 9.12 32.94
C ILE A 733 21.88 8.68 34.11
N ASP A 734 21.97 9.52 35.15
CA ASP A 734 22.70 9.17 36.38
C ASP A 734 22.04 9.74 37.66
N GLN A 735 20.81 10.26 37.61
CA GLN A 735 20.21 10.91 38.80
C GLN A 735 18.69 10.71 38.97
N LEU A 736 18.16 9.50 38.79
CA LEU A 736 16.82 9.19 39.29
C LEU A 736 16.82 7.81 39.96
N ASN A 737 16.60 7.83 41.28
CA ASN A 737 16.57 6.67 42.16
C ASN A 737 15.32 5.82 41.96
N ASP A 738 15.52 4.51 41.98
CA ASP A 738 14.51 3.47 42.21
C ASP A 738 14.00 3.56 43.66
N GLU A 739 12.84 4.18 43.89
CA GLU A 739 12.00 3.95 45.09
C GLU A 739 10.73 4.79 45.00
N ASP A 740 9.67 4.23 44.38
CA ASP A 740 8.24 4.43 44.71
C ASP A 740 7.36 3.94 43.54
N ILE A 741 7.10 2.63 43.48
CA ILE A 741 6.06 2.06 42.61
C ILE A 741 5.02 1.33 43.48
N PRO A 742 3.88 1.97 43.80
CA PRO A 742 2.74 1.26 44.33
C PRO A 742 2.03 0.47 43.22
N THR A 743 2.08 -0.84 43.39
CA THR A 743 1.26 -1.85 42.71
C THR A 743 -0.20 -1.63 43.10
N ASN A 744 -1.04 -1.07 42.21
CA ASN A 744 -2.49 -1.31 42.09
C ASN A 744 -3.15 -0.20 41.25
N LEU A 745 -3.63 -0.52 40.05
CA LEU A 745 -4.89 0.06 39.53
C LEU A 745 -5.39 -0.75 38.30
N HIS A 746 -5.93 -1.93 38.56
CA HIS A 746 -7.01 -2.47 37.73
C HIS A 746 -8.29 -1.67 38.02
N ASN A 747 -9.03 -1.33 36.98
CA ASN A 747 -10.35 -0.68 37.00
C ASN A 747 -10.40 0.81 37.37
N LYS A 748 -10.25 1.67 36.35
CA LYS A 748 -11.14 2.82 36.13
C LYS A 748 -11.13 3.26 34.67
N PHE A 749 -12.08 2.71 33.92
CA PHE A 749 -12.70 3.36 32.78
C PHE A 749 -13.22 4.75 33.21
N PHE A 750 -13.27 5.71 32.28
CA PHE A 750 -13.75 7.09 32.48
C PHE A 750 -12.86 7.95 33.39
N ILE A 751 -11.88 8.64 32.79
CA ILE A 751 -11.36 9.99 33.10
C ILE A 751 -10.05 10.12 32.29
N ASN A 752 -10.15 10.74 31.12
CA ASN A 752 -9.11 11.61 30.57
C ASN A 752 -9.74 12.60 29.57
N SER A 753 -10.92 13.10 29.95
CA SER A 753 -11.15 14.53 29.91
C SER A 753 -10.28 15.15 31.01
N ILE A 754 -9.64 16.28 30.71
CA ILE A 754 -8.83 17.11 31.62
C ILE A 754 -7.32 16.76 31.64
N PHE A 755 -6.59 17.27 30.64
CA PHE A 755 -5.40 18.07 30.93
C PHE A 755 -5.67 19.49 30.42
N LEU A 756 -6.47 20.21 31.21
CA LEU A 756 -6.36 21.65 31.27
C LEU A 756 -5.07 21.92 32.05
N SER A 757 -4.06 22.47 31.36
CA SER A 757 -3.14 23.40 32.04
C SER A 757 -4.01 24.37 32.81
N SER A 758 -3.70 24.54 34.08
CA SER A 758 -4.53 25.09 35.16
C SER A 758 -4.96 26.56 35.04
N GLU A 759 -5.17 27.11 33.84
CA GLU A 759 -5.67 28.49 33.66
C GLU A 759 -6.70 28.70 32.52
N ALA A 760 -7.12 27.67 31.76
CA ALA A 760 -8.17 27.84 30.73
C ALA A 760 -9.47 27.09 31.11
N LYS A 761 -10.53 27.81 31.47
CA LYS A 761 -11.87 27.23 31.73
C LYS A 761 -12.61 26.96 30.41
N VAL A 762 -12.29 25.87 29.72
CA VAL A 762 -13.04 25.40 28.53
C VAL A 762 -14.17 24.47 28.97
N SER A 763 -15.36 24.63 28.40
CA SER A 763 -16.54 23.80 28.74
C SER A 763 -16.98 22.94 27.56
N ILE A 764 -17.37 21.71 27.86
CA ILE A 764 -17.89 20.75 26.88
C ILE A 764 -19.42 20.84 26.93
N VAL A 765 -20.07 21.26 25.84
CA VAL A 765 -21.53 21.42 25.79
C VAL A 765 -22.14 20.51 24.72
N LYS A 766 -23.09 19.67 25.13
CA LYS A 766 -23.90 18.81 24.25
C LYS A 766 -25.12 19.57 23.75
N LYS A 767 -25.24 19.81 22.44
CA LYS A 767 -26.45 20.41 21.84
C LYS A 767 -26.70 19.74 20.49
N ASN A 768 -27.87 19.13 20.31
CA ASN A 768 -28.26 18.37 19.11
C ASN A 768 -27.28 17.23 18.77
N GLU A 769 -26.94 16.38 19.74
CA GLU A 769 -26.09 15.19 19.56
C GLU A 769 -24.64 15.41 19.11
N ILE A 770 -24.17 16.66 19.09
CA ILE A 770 -22.78 17.02 18.79
C ILE A 770 -22.15 17.64 20.05
N TRP A 771 -20.93 17.21 20.36
CA TRP A 771 -20.12 17.75 21.44
C TRP A 771 -19.17 18.81 20.93
N LYS A 772 -19.09 19.90 21.70
CA LYS A 772 -18.44 21.14 21.29
C LYS A 772 -17.37 21.47 22.32
N LEU A 773 -16.14 21.71 21.87
CA LEU A 773 -15.17 22.45 22.67
C LEU A 773 -15.53 23.92 22.54
N VAL A 774 -16.06 24.46 23.63
CA VAL A 774 -16.57 25.82 23.72
C VAL A 774 -15.70 26.51 24.76
N ASP A 775 -14.87 27.46 24.32
CA ASP A 775 -14.22 28.38 25.27
C ASP A 775 -15.29 29.23 25.98
N GLN A 776 -14.88 30.07 26.93
CA GLN A 776 -15.83 30.91 27.69
C GLN A 776 -16.66 31.85 26.79
N ASP A 777 -16.21 32.10 25.57
CA ASP A 777 -16.77 33.06 24.60
C ASP A 777 -17.57 32.40 23.46
N LYS A 778 -17.80 31.09 23.53
CA LYS A 778 -18.53 30.29 22.51
C LYS A 778 -17.83 30.08 21.17
N ASN A 779 -16.50 30.18 21.13
CA ASN A 779 -15.72 29.93 19.90
C ASN A 779 -15.58 28.43 19.60
N TRP A 780 -15.53 28.08 18.31
CA TRP A 780 -15.51 26.70 17.81
C TRP A 780 -14.11 26.27 17.34
N TYR A 781 -13.61 25.17 17.90
CA TYR A 781 -12.34 24.55 17.50
C TYR A 781 -12.56 23.11 17.02
N LEU A 782 -12.09 22.80 15.81
CA LEU A 782 -11.93 21.42 15.35
C LEU A 782 -10.51 20.97 15.70
N GLU A 783 -10.37 20.22 16.80
CA GLU A 783 -9.11 19.57 17.19
C GLU A 783 -9.01 18.19 16.55
N LEU A 784 -7.98 18.00 15.71
CA LEU A 784 -7.60 16.67 15.24
C LEU A 784 -6.85 15.94 16.36
N PHE A 785 -7.12 14.65 16.52
CA PHE A 785 -6.72 13.85 17.69
C PHE A 785 -5.26 14.03 18.12
N GLY A 786 -5.04 14.22 19.43
CA GLY A 786 -3.78 13.89 20.10
C GLY A 786 -2.56 14.70 19.68
N SER A 787 -2.43 15.92 20.19
CA SER A 787 -1.21 16.73 20.14
C SER A 787 -0.09 16.20 21.08
N ASN A 788 0.21 14.90 21.07
CA ASN A 788 1.40 14.40 21.74
C ASN A 788 2.65 14.68 20.88
N LEU A 789 3.07 15.94 20.98
CA LEU A 789 4.13 16.65 20.26
C LEU A 789 5.55 16.12 20.46
N LYS A 790 5.79 15.03 21.22
CA LYS A 790 7.16 14.56 21.47
C LYS A 790 7.88 14.08 20.21
N ALA A 791 7.19 13.52 19.22
CA ALA A 791 7.81 13.04 17.98
C ALA A 791 8.06 14.14 16.92
N LEU A 792 7.40 15.29 17.02
CA LEU A 792 7.54 16.41 16.06
C LEU A 792 8.39 17.58 16.59
N LYS A 793 8.84 17.54 17.86
CA LYS A 793 9.62 18.61 18.50
C LYS A 793 10.98 18.94 17.84
N LYS A 794 11.36 18.31 16.71
CA LYS A 794 12.63 18.58 15.99
C LYS A 794 12.50 18.90 14.49
N LYS A 795 11.36 19.36 13.97
CA LYS A 795 11.24 19.78 12.56
C LYS A 795 10.67 21.19 12.36
N SER A 796 11.55 22.07 11.87
CA SER A 796 11.32 23.42 11.31
C SER A 796 10.67 24.46 12.22
N GLN A 797 11.35 25.60 12.39
CA GLN A 797 10.83 26.79 13.06
C GLN A 797 9.70 27.47 12.24
N LYS A 798 9.60 27.16 10.93
CA LYS A 798 8.67 27.79 9.97
C LYS A 798 7.80 26.77 9.22
N THR A 799 6.56 27.13 8.95
CA THR A 799 5.63 26.33 8.14
C THR A 799 5.82 26.67 6.66
N LYS A 800 5.86 25.65 5.79
CA LYS A 800 6.12 25.76 4.35
C LYS A 800 4.85 25.48 3.58
N ILE A 801 4.44 26.39 2.72
CA ILE A 801 3.16 26.32 2.01
C ILE A 801 3.41 26.51 0.53
N ALA A 802 3.06 25.51 -0.27
CA ALA A 802 3.05 25.58 -1.72
C ALA A 802 1.73 26.22 -2.17
N VAL A 803 1.81 27.45 -2.67
CA VAL A 803 0.71 28.12 -3.36
C VAL A 803 0.79 27.79 -4.83
N THR A 804 -0.31 27.33 -5.38
CA THR A 804 -0.35 26.81 -6.75
C THR A 804 -0.92 27.84 -7.71
N SER A 805 -0.44 27.76 -8.96
CA SER A 805 -1.03 28.38 -10.13
C SER A 805 -1.45 27.24 -11.04
N PHE A 806 -2.63 26.69 -10.75
CA PHE A 806 -3.21 25.56 -11.48
C PHE A 806 -4.44 26.03 -12.26
N LYS A 807 -4.53 25.64 -13.53
CA LYS A 807 -5.66 26.00 -14.40
C LYS A 807 -6.76 24.95 -14.34
N THR A 808 -7.95 25.41 -14.01
CA THR A 808 -9.20 24.69 -14.29
C THR A 808 -9.92 25.41 -15.42
N GLU A 809 -10.32 24.69 -16.46
CA GLU A 809 -11.00 25.26 -17.63
C GLU A 809 -12.50 25.46 -17.33
N GLU A 810 -13.13 26.50 -17.90
CA GLU A 810 -14.57 26.76 -17.75
C GLU A 810 -15.43 25.57 -18.21
N ASN A 811 -15.01 24.84 -19.26
CA ASN A 811 -15.73 23.65 -19.70
C ASN A 811 -15.75 22.54 -18.62
N SER A 812 -14.70 22.42 -17.80
CA SER A 812 -14.70 21.47 -16.68
C SER A 812 -15.75 21.86 -15.63
N PHE A 813 -15.93 23.16 -15.40
CA PHE A 813 -16.96 23.72 -14.53
C PHE A 813 -18.38 23.45 -15.07
N ASP A 814 -18.64 23.71 -16.34
CA ASP A 814 -19.94 23.43 -16.97
C ASP A 814 -20.30 21.93 -16.90
N LEU A 815 -19.31 21.05 -17.12
CA LEU A 815 -19.49 19.61 -16.95
C LEU A 815 -19.85 19.25 -15.51
N ALA A 816 -19.15 19.82 -14.51
CA ALA A 816 -19.41 19.58 -13.10
C ALA A 816 -20.86 19.94 -12.71
N ILE A 817 -21.39 21.07 -13.21
CA ILE A 817 -22.79 21.46 -13.02
C ILE A 817 -23.75 20.44 -13.67
N ALA A 818 -23.38 19.86 -14.81
CA ALA A 818 -24.15 18.83 -15.48
C ALA A 818 -24.03 17.41 -14.86
N LYS A 819 -23.41 17.28 -13.67
CA LYS A 819 -23.11 16.00 -13.01
C LYS A 819 -22.20 15.09 -13.87
N LYS A 820 -21.34 15.72 -14.67
CA LYS A 820 -20.25 15.10 -15.40
C LYS A 820 -18.94 15.68 -14.87
N TYR A 821 -17.84 14.97 -15.04
CA TYR A 821 -16.53 15.52 -14.67
C TYR A 821 -15.63 15.42 -15.90
N ASP A 822 -14.79 16.42 -16.13
CA ASP A 822 -13.74 16.31 -17.14
C ASP A 822 -12.66 15.36 -16.62
N LEU A 823 -12.71 14.13 -17.12
CA LEU A 823 -11.76 13.05 -16.85
C LEU A 823 -10.97 12.69 -18.10
N SER A 824 -10.67 13.70 -18.91
CA SER A 824 -9.85 13.51 -20.08
C SER A 824 -8.42 13.08 -19.71
N LEU A 825 -7.82 12.28 -20.58
CA LEU A 825 -6.42 11.87 -20.45
C LEU A 825 -5.49 13.07 -20.31
N LYS A 826 -5.73 14.13 -21.09
CA LYS A 826 -4.94 15.37 -21.07
C LYS A 826 -4.95 16.03 -19.69
N ARG A 827 -6.14 16.23 -19.10
CA ARG A 827 -6.27 16.86 -17.78
C ARG A 827 -5.60 16.00 -16.71
N TYR A 828 -5.78 14.69 -16.77
CA TYR A 828 -5.18 13.75 -15.82
C TYR A 828 -3.64 13.72 -15.91
N ASN A 829 -3.08 13.70 -17.12
CA ASN A 829 -1.62 13.79 -17.33
C ASN A 829 -1.06 15.10 -16.79
N ASN A 830 -1.69 16.23 -17.11
CA ASN A 830 -1.28 17.54 -16.59
C ASN A 830 -1.30 17.56 -15.06
N PHE A 831 -2.33 16.97 -14.44
CA PHE A 831 -2.44 16.89 -12.99
C PHE A 831 -1.38 15.96 -12.38
N ASN A 832 -1.15 14.77 -12.96
CA ASN A 832 -0.08 13.85 -12.51
C ASN A 832 1.28 14.54 -12.58
N HIS A 833 1.58 15.22 -13.70
CA HIS A 833 2.82 15.97 -13.90
C HIS A 833 2.99 17.07 -12.85
N PHE A 834 1.92 17.83 -12.60
CA PHE A 834 1.92 18.89 -11.62
C PHE A 834 2.20 18.36 -10.20
N ILE A 835 1.50 17.30 -9.77
CA ILE A 835 1.74 16.71 -8.45
C ILE A 835 3.14 16.07 -8.35
N ASN A 836 3.62 15.42 -9.42
CA ASN A 836 4.99 14.88 -9.46
C ASN A 836 6.03 15.99 -9.32
N SER A 837 5.81 17.17 -9.90
CA SER A 837 6.70 18.33 -9.71
C SER A 837 6.81 18.74 -8.23
N ILE A 838 5.71 18.65 -7.47
CA ILE A 838 5.69 18.90 -6.02
C ILE A 838 6.44 17.79 -5.27
N LEU A 839 6.20 16.52 -5.61
CA LEU A 839 6.83 15.36 -4.96
C LEU A 839 8.35 15.31 -5.18
N ARG A 840 8.81 15.79 -6.33
CA ARG A 840 10.24 15.88 -6.72
C ARG A 840 10.91 17.16 -6.21
N SER A 841 10.17 18.08 -5.60
CA SER A 841 10.73 19.34 -5.11
C SER A 841 11.81 19.13 -4.05
N ARG A 842 12.91 19.90 -4.13
CA ARG A 842 14.02 19.82 -3.16
C ARG A 842 13.60 20.23 -1.76
N SER A 843 12.74 21.25 -1.67
CA SER A 843 12.16 21.70 -0.40
C SER A 843 10.73 21.18 -0.31
N THR A 844 10.51 20.14 0.47
CA THR A 844 9.18 19.57 0.67
C THR A 844 8.25 20.56 1.40
N PRO A 845 7.09 20.95 0.83
CA PRO A 845 6.12 21.77 1.51
C PRO A 845 5.35 20.97 2.57
N HIS A 846 4.87 21.62 3.62
CA HIS A 846 4.00 21.00 4.61
C HIS A 846 2.53 21.01 4.15
N TYR A 847 2.15 22.05 3.39
CA TYR A 847 0.81 22.22 2.82
C TYR A 847 0.90 22.58 1.34
N VAL A 848 -0.03 22.05 0.55
CA VAL A 848 -0.32 22.45 -0.82
C VAL A 848 -1.74 23.00 -0.83
N ILE A 849 -1.93 24.23 -1.31
CA ILE A 849 -3.26 24.78 -1.57
C ILE A 849 -3.54 24.82 -3.07
N MET A 850 -4.73 24.37 -3.46
CA MET A 850 -5.24 24.40 -4.83
C MET A 850 -6.47 25.32 -4.93
N PRO A 851 -6.79 25.84 -6.13
CA PRO A 851 -7.95 26.71 -6.34
C PRO A 851 -9.30 26.05 -6.04
N GLU A 852 -10.34 26.88 -5.97
CA GLU A 852 -11.75 26.48 -5.91
C GLU A 852 -12.13 25.62 -7.13
N LEU A 853 -12.99 24.61 -6.95
CA LEU A 853 -13.46 23.68 -8.00
C LEU A 853 -12.35 23.03 -8.86
N SER A 854 -11.14 22.84 -8.34
CA SER A 854 -9.99 22.43 -9.16
C SER A 854 -9.83 20.93 -9.37
N ILE A 855 -10.28 20.12 -8.41
CA ILE A 855 -10.09 18.66 -8.43
C ILE A 855 -11.42 17.93 -8.55
N PRO A 856 -11.57 17.00 -9.52
CA PRO A 856 -12.69 16.06 -9.54
C PRO A 856 -12.71 15.19 -8.26
N PRO A 857 -13.86 15.02 -7.57
CA PRO A 857 -13.92 14.31 -6.29
C PRO A 857 -13.31 12.90 -6.30
N GLN A 858 -13.48 12.17 -7.40
CA GLN A 858 -12.95 10.81 -7.58
C GLN A 858 -11.42 10.75 -7.64
N TRP A 859 -10.75 11.85 -7.96
CA TRP A 859 -9.30 11.94 -8.04
C TRP A 859 -8.65 12.36 -6.71
N PHE A 860 -9.39 13.10 -5.87
CA PHE A 860 -8.84 13.76 -4.69
C PHE A 860 -8.07 12.82 -3.76
N LEU A 861 -8.66 11.69 -3.36
CA LEU A 861 -8.02 10.77 -2.41
C LEU A 861 -6.74 10.13 -2.95
N ARG A 862 -6.68 9.86 -4.25
CA ARG A 862 -5.50 9.27 -4.88
C ARG A 862 -4.32 10.22 -4.76
N PHE A 863 -4.54 11.49 -5.10
CA PHE A 863 -3.51 12.52 -5.03
C PHE A 863 -3.15 12.88 -3.59
N ALA A 864 -4.15 13.00 -2.70
CA ALA A 864 -3.93 13.20 -1.28
C ALA A 864 -3.09 12.08 -0.65
N LYS A 865 -3.39 10.80 -0.95
CA LYS A 865 -2.58 9.65 -0.49
C LYS A 865 -1.14 9.73 -0.99
N LYS A 866 -0.94 10.19 -2.22
CA LYS A 866 0.40 10.32 -2.78
C LYS A 866 1.22 11.41 -2.09
N LEU A 867 0.61 12.58 -1.87
CA LEU A 867 1.20 13.70 -1.13
C LEU A 867 1.46 13.33 0.34
N HIS A 868 0.53 12.63 0.98
CA HIS A 868 0.71 12.07 2.33
C HIS A 868 1.91 11.12 2.40
N GLY A 869 2.18 10.37 1.32
CA GLY A 869 3.41 9.60 1.14
C GLY A 869 4.71 10.42 1.20
N LYS A 870 4.64 11.75 1.29
CA LYS A 870 5.74 12.71 1.54
C LYS A 870 5.48 13.63 2.75
N ASP A 871 4.49 13.30 3.58
CA ASP A 871 4.03 14.10 4.73
C ASP A 871 3.52 15.50 4.33
N ILE A 872 2.95 15.59 3.14
CA ILE A 872 2.41 16.82 2.58
C ILE A 872 0.88 16.80 2.74
N SER A 873 0.32 17.85 3.34
CA SER A 873 -1.13 18.06 3.44
C SER A 873 -1.67 18.77 2.20
N LEU A 874 -2.89 18.42 1.75
CA LEU A 874 -3.55 19.01 0.59
C LEU A 874 -4.82 19.73 0.99
N ILE A 875 -4.97 21.01 0.64
CA ILE A 875 -6.20 21.79 0.79
C ILE A 875 -6.66 22.19 -0.61
N SER A 876 -7.85 21.76 -1.04
CA SER A 876 -8.32 22.00 -2.40
C SER A 876 -9.82 22.19 -2.47
N GLY A 877 -10.28 23.08 -3.34
CA GLY A 877 -11.65 23.01 -3.84
C GLY A 877 -11.85 21.72 -4.63
N VAL A 878 -12.98 21.04 -4.39
CA VAL A 878 -13.44 19.92 -5.22
C VAL A 878 -14.59 20.39 -6.10
N GLU A 879 -14.69 19.85 -7.31
CA GLU A 879 -15.81 20.15 -8.21
C GLU A 879 -17.17 19.80 -7.58
N TYR A 880 -18.24 20.45 -8.06
CA TYR A 880 -19.58 20.35 -7.46
C TYR A 880 -20.03 18.91 -7.23
N LEU A 881 -20.44 18.63 -5.99
CA LEU A 881 -21.13 17.40 -5.65
C LEU A 881 -22.62 17.57 -5.89
N HIS A 882 -23.31 16.49 -6.26
CA HIS A 882 -24.74 16.50 -6.51
C HIS A 882 -25.44 15.66 -5.47
N SER A 883 -26.54 16.18 -4.92
CA SER A 883 -27.38 15.41 -4.02
C SER A 883 -27.88 14.12 -4.69
N HIS A 884 -27.93 13.05 -3.89
CA HIS A 884 -28.42 11.75 -4.35
C HIS A 884 -29.94 11.67 -4.35
N THR A 885 -30.60 12.46 -3.50
CA THR A 885 -32.07 12.51 -3.36
C THR A 885 -32.68 13.55 -4.29
N ASN A 886 -32.03 14.71 -4.49
CA ASN A 886 -32.52 15.77 -5.36
C ASN A 886 -31.46 16.19 -6.39
N LYS A 887 -31.69 15.87 -7.66
CA LYS A 887 -30.73 16.16 -8.75
C LYS A 887 -30.57 17.65 -9.07
N ILE A 888 -31.41 18.52 -8.50
CA ILE A 888 -31.35 19.98 -8.66
C ILE A 888 -30.32 20.56 -7.69
N GLU A 889 -30.15 19.96 -6.52
CA GLU A 889 -29.27 20.44 -5.46
C GLU A 889 -27.81 20.06 -5.72
N ILE A 890 -26.95 21.07 -5.56
CA ILE A 890 -25.49 20.93 -5.63
C ILE A 890 -24.81 21.47 -4.37
N HIS A 891 -23.65 20.91 -4.09
CA HIS A 891 -22.81 21.26 -2.94
C HIS A 891 -21.43 21.70 -3.44
N HIS A 892 -20.95 22.81 -2.90
CA HIS A 892 -19.64 23.38 -3.20
C HIS A 892 -18.74 23.22 -1.98
N GLN A 893 -17.65 22.46 -2.12
CA GLN A 893 -16.81 22.09 -0.99
C GLN A 893 -15.33 22.35 -1.20
N VAL A 894 -14.65 22.60 -0.07
CA VAL A 894 -13.20 22.42 0.06
C VAL A 894 -12.93 21.18 0.88
N TRP A 895 -12.01 20.35 0.39
CA TRP A 895 -11.53 19.18 1.09
C TRP A 895 -10.08 19.40 1.52
N SER A 896 -9.80 19.11 2.78
CA SER A 896 -8.47 19.18 3.40
C SER A 896 -8.03 17.78 3.81
N ALA A 897 -7.02 17.26 3.13
CA ALA A 897 -6.35 16.03 3.48
C ALA A 897 -5.10 16.37 4.31
N LEU A 898 -5.21 16.20 5.63
CA LEU A 898 -4.23 16.66 6.61
C LEU A 898 -3.40 15.49 7.13
N THR A 899 -2.07 15.62 7.05
CA THR A 899 -1.15 14.59 7.54
C THR A 899 -0.84 14.82 9.02
N ASP A 900 -1.29 13.89 9.86
CA ASP A 900 -1.21 14.00 11.31
C ASP A 900 -0.60 12.74 11.95
N TYR A 901 -0.05 12.91 13.16
CA TYR A 901 0.66 11.86 13.90
C TYR A 901 -0.02 11.49 15.22
N GLY A 902 -1.25 11.94 15.45
CA GLY A 902 -1.99 11.80 16.71
C GLY A 902 -2.20 10.37 17.20
N PHE A 903 -2.01 9.39 16.32
CA PHE A 903 -2.09 7.97 16.64
C PHE A 903 -0.74 7.28 16.82
N GLY A 904 0.36 8.05 16.88
CA GLY A 904 1.74 7.54 16.98
C GLY A 904 2.37 7.18 15.63
N PHE A 905 1.67 7.42 14.52
CA PHE A 905 2.13 7.16 13.16
C PHE A 905 1.48 8.14 12.17
N SER A 906 2.17 8.38 11.04
CA SER A 906 1.69 9.26 9.97
C SER A 906 0.36 8.73 9.43
N SER A 907 -0.68 9.55 9.57
CA SER A 907 -2.06 9.24 9.22
C SER A 907 -2.65 10.37 8.38
N LEU A 908 -3.56 10.03 7.47
CA LEU A 908 -4.27 11.01 6.64
C LEU A 908 -5.69 11.22 7.18
N PHE A 909 -6.02 12.47 7.51
CA PHE A 909 -7.37 12.88 7.92
C PHE A 909 -8.03 13.69 6.81
N ILE A 910 -9.32 13.45 6.57
CA ILE A 910 -10.09 14.22 5.60
C ILE A 910 -11.07 15.13 6.35
N TYR A 911 -10.89 16.44 6.19
CA TYR A 911 -11.84 17.47 6.62
C TYR A 911 -12.55 18.03 5.39
N ARG A 912 -13.89 18.15 5.46
CA ARG A 912 -14.74 18.69 4.38
C ARG A 912 -15.48 19.91 4.90
N GLN A 913 -15.49 20.99 4.13
CA GLN A 913 -16.20 22.22 4.46
C GLN A 913 -17.06 22.66 3.28
N ASP A 914 -18.34 22.92 3.52
CA ASP A 914 -19.21 23.56 2.54
C ASP A 914 -19.00 25.06 2.48
N LYS A 915 -19.06 25.60 1.28
CA LYS A 915 -19.34 27.01 1.06
C LYS A 915 -20.75 27.31 1.57
N GLN A 916 -20.89 28.41 2.30
CA GLN A 916 -22.14 28.74 3.00
C GLN A 916 -23.14 29.46 2.09
N ARG A 917 -22.64 30.28 1.17
CA ARG A 917 -23.44 31.05 0.22
C ARG A 917 -22.76 31.09 -1.14
N PRO A 918 -23.50 30.94 -2.24
CA PRO A 918 -22.94 31.14 -3.57
C PRO A 918 -22.55 32.61 -3.75
N ALA A 919 -21.58 32.88 -4.62
CA ALA A 919 -21.40 34.24 -5.15
C ALA A 919 -22.62 34.65 -5.98
N ILE A 920 -22.91 35.95 -6.11
CA ILE A 920 -24.10 36.43 -6.85
C ILE A 920 -24.12 35.91 -8.29
N HIS A 921 -22.98 35.99 -8.99
CA HIS A 921 -22.86 35.48 -10.37
C HIS A 921 -22.97 33.95 -10.42
N GLU A 922 -22.36 33.25 -9.46
CA GLU A 922 -22.45 31.79 -9.32
C GLU A 922 -23.92 31.35 -9.14
N GLU A 923 -24.66 32.01 -8.26
CA GLU A 923 -26.08 31.72 -8.01
C GLU A 923 -26.93 31.90 -9.28
N GLN A 924 -26.73 33.00 -10.00
CA GLN A 924 -27.43 33.27 -11.26
C GLN A 924 -27.12 32.20 -12.31
N GLU A 925 -25.86 31.82 -12.46
CA GLU A 925 -25.42 30.78 -13.41
C GLU A 925 -26.00 29.40 -13.09
N LEU A 926 -26.07 29.06 -11.81
CA LEU A 926 -26.66 27.82 -11.33
C LEU A 926 -28.18 27.80 -11.57
N LEU A 927 -28.88 28.89 -11.26
CA LEU A 927 -30.31 29.02 -11.49
C LEU A 927 -30.66 28.93 -12.98
N MET A 928 -29.89 29.59 -13.85
CA MET A 928 -30.06 29.49 -15.31
C MET A 928 -29.88 28.06 -15.83
N ARG A 929 -29.07 27.24 -15.15
CA ARG A 929 -28.84 25.82 -15.46
C ARG A 929 -29.79 24.88 -14.69
N GLY A 930 -30.81 25.43 -14.01
CA GLY A 930 -31.81 24.66 -13.27
C GLY A 930 -31.23 23.97 -12.04
N LYS A 931 -30.26 24.58 -11.37
CA LYS A 931 -29.61 24.07 -10.16
C LYS A 931 -29.81 25.01 -8.98
N THR A 932 -29.80 24.43 -7.79
CA THR A 932 -29.84 25.18 -6.53
C THR A 932 -28.62 24.83 -5.68
N PHE A 933 -28.09 25.84 -5.00
CA PHE A 933 -26.97 25.70 -4.09
C PHE A 933 -27.49 25.37 -2.68
N LEU A 934 -26.93 24.34 -2.05
CA LEU A 934 -27.22 24.03 -0.65
C LEU A 934 -25.99 23.47 0.06
N PRO A 935 -25.59 23.96 1.25
CA PRO A 935 -24.53 23.34 2.03
C PRO A 935 -24.98 21.95 2.51
N LEU A 936 -24.17 20.91 2.26
CA LEU A 936 -24.48 19.52 2.58
C LEU A 936 -24.53 19.26 4.11
N PHE A 937 -23.59 19.83 4.86
CA PHE A 937 -23.44 19.69 6.30
C PHE A 937 -24.21 20.77 7.09
N GLY A 938 -25.10 21.51 6.41
CA GLY A 938 -25.84 22.62 6.96
C GLY A 938 -25.01 23.91 7.12
N GLY A 939 -25.62 24.91 7.74
CA GLY A 939 -24.97 26.19 8.02
C GLY A 939 -23.94 26.08 9.14
N TRP A 940 -22.88 26.90 9.09
CA TRP A 940 -21.96 27.06 10.22
C TRP A 940 -22.72 27.43 11.49
N THR A 941 -22.28 26.91 12.64
CA THR A 941 -22.90 27.29 13.92
C THR A 941 -22.70 28.77 14.16
N ASN A 942 -23.75 29.47 14.58
CA ASN A 942 -23.78 30.92 14.79
C ASN A 942 -23.35 31.72 13.54
N ASN A 943 -23.37 31.12 12.35
CA ASN A 943 -22.88 31.72 11.12
C ASN A 943 -21.40 32.16 11.19
N THR A 944 -20.56 31.45 11.97
CA THR A 944 -19.14 31.77 12.14
C THR A 944 -18.21 30.72 11.51
N PRO A 945 -17.12 31.13 10.83
CA PRO A 945 -16.20 30.18 10.18
C PRO A 945 -15.57 29.20 11.18
N PRO A 946 -15.46 27.90 10.83
CA PRO A 946 -14.73 26.92 11.64
C PRO A 946 -13.23 27.23 11.71
N ILE A 947 -12.63 26.94 12.87
CA ILE A 947 -11.17 26.99 13.06
C ILE A 947 -10.63 25.57 13.15
N VAL A 948 -9.66 25.27 12.29
CA VAL A 948 -8.96 23.98 12.24
C VAL A 948 -7.66 24.07 13.05
N LYS A 949 -7.51 23.18 14.02
CA LYS A 949 -6.27 22.97 14.78
C LYS A 949 -5.57 21.72 14.25
N HIS A 950 -4.46 21.92 13.54
CA HIS A 950 -3.60 20.85 13.05
C HIS A 950 -2.24 20.90 13.76
N GLY A 951 -2.08 20.09 14.81
CA GLY A 951 -0.94 20.21 15.72
C GLY A 951 -0.90 21.57 16.41
N ASP A 952 0.20 22.31 16.22
CA ASP A 952 0.38 23.69 16.71
C ASP A 952 -0.02 24.75 15.66
N PHE A 953 -0.58 24.37 14.51
CA PHE A 953 -0.99 25.32 13.46
C PHE A 953 -2.50 25.51 13.45
N TYR A 954 -2.95 26.76 13.65
CA TYR A 954 -4.35 27.14 13.73
C TYR A 954 -4.72 27.93 12.48
N PHE A 955 -5.68 27.44 11.71
CA PHE A 955 -6.09 28.10 10.49
C PHE A 955 -7.59 28.00 10.24
N ALA A 956 -8.11 28.88 9.41
CA ALA A 956 -9.47 28.81 8.88
C ALA A 956 -9.44 28.73 7.35
N ILE A 957 -10.58 28.36 6.76
CA ILE A 957 -10.78 28.32 5.31
C ILE A 957 -12.00 29.17 4.97
N LEU A 958 -11.87 30.10 4.03
CA LEU A 958 -12.98 30.81 3.41
C LEU A 958 -12.94 30.57 1.90
N ILE A 959 -14.08 30.34 1.28
CA ILE A 959 -14.16 29.99 -0.14
C ILE A 959 -14.55 31.23 -0.94
N CYS A 960 -13.61 31.78 -1.69
CA CYS A 960 -13.82 32.88 -2.64
C CYS A 960 -14.61 34.06 -2.05
N SER A 961 -15.86 34.28 -2.48
CA SER A 961 -16.72 35.38 -2.06
C SER A 961 -16.94 35.47 -0.55
N GLU A 962 -16.73 34.40 0.21
CA GLU A 962 -16.82 34.40 1.68
C GLU A 962 -15.82 35.36 2.33
N LEU A 963 -14.67 35.65 1.69
CA LEU A 963 -13.70 36.63 2.17
C LEU A 963 -14.28 38.05 2.28
N SER A 964 -15.25 38.38 1.42
CA SER A 964 -15.90 39.70 1.42
C SER A 964 -16.76 39.93 2.67
N ASN A 965 -17.16 38.86 3.37
CA ASN A 965 -17.95 38.98 4.59
C ASN A 965 -17.07 39.43 5.75
N ILE A 966 -17.27 40.68 6.17
CA ILE A 966 -16.52 41.28 7.28
C ILE A 966 -16.77 40.58 8.62
N GLU A 967 -17.96 40.01 8.85
CA GLU A 967 -18.26 39.29 10.09
C GLU A 967 -17.41 38.02 10.21
N TYR A 968 -17.17 37.33 9.09
CA TYR A 968 -16.33 36.14 9.05
C TYR A 968 -14.88 36.49 9.39
N ARG A 969 -14.36 37.58 8.81
CA ARG A 969 -12.99 38.07 9.10
C ARG A 969 -12.86 38.56 10.54
N ALA A 970 -13.84 39.32 11.03
CA ALA A 970 -13.87 39.81 12.40
C ALA A 970 -13.89 38.67 13.41
N HIS A 971 -14.65 37.60 13.14
CA HIS A 971 -14.70 36.42 14.01
C HIS A 971 -13.33 35.74 14.17
N LEU A 972 -12.51 35.73 13.13
CA LEU A 972 -11.20 35.06 13.10
C LEU A 972 -10.08 35.89 13.74
N ARG A 973 -10.30 37.18 14.02
CA ARG A 973 -9.30 38.08 14.61
C ARG A 973 -8.74 37.49 15.89
N GLY A 974 -7.43 37.28 15.91
CA GLY A 974 -6.71 36.74 17.07
C GLY A 974 -6.89 35.25 17.34
N LYS A 975 -7.65 34.52 16.52
CA LYS A 975 -7.93 33.08 16.72
C LYS A 975 -7.22 32.17 15.74
N VAL A 976 -6.58 32.71 14.70
CA VAL A 976 -5.87 31.93 13.68
C VAL A 976 -4.47 32.47 13.41
N ASP A 977 -3.55 31.59 13.03
CA ASP A 977 -2.24 31.97 12.50
C ASP A 977 -2.31 32.28 11.01
N ALA A 978 -3.20 31.57 10.30
CA ALA A 978 -3.38 31.73 8.88
C ALA A 978 -4.84 31.57 8.42
N LEU A 979 -5.18 32.19 7.30
CA LEU A 979 -6.44 32.01 6.60
C LEU A 979 -6.16 31.51 5.18
N PHE A 980 -6.68 30.33 4.83
CA PHE A 980 -6.62 29.77 3.48
C PHE A 980 -7.85 30.18 2.66
N ILE A 981 -7.62 30.61 1.43
CA ILE A 981 -8.67 31.13 0.56
C ILE A 981 -8.48 30.54 -0.84
N PRO A 982 -9.08 29.37 -1.13
CA PRO A 982 -9.19 28.86 -2.48
C PRO A 982 -10.24 29.66 -3.26
N GLU A 983 -9.90 30.04 -4.48
CA GLU A 983 -10.71 30.97 -5.27
C GLU A 983 -10.74 30.60 -6.76
N TRP A 984 -11.85 30.95 -7.39
CA TRP A 984 -11.95 31.17 -8.82
C TRP A 984 -12.57 32.56 -9.03
N ASN A 985 -11.74 33.59 -8.99
CA ASN A 985 -12.21 34.97 -9.02
C ASN A 985 -11.49 35.82 -10.07
N GLN A 986 -12.28 36.56 -10.85
CA GLN A 986 -11.80 37.50 -11.88
C GLN A 986 -11.58 38.92 -11.34
N ASP A 987 -12.25 39.31 -10.26
CA ASP A 987 -12.13 40.64 -9.65
C ASP A 987 -10.89 40.71 -8.72
N ILE A 988 -9.72 40.77 -9.35
CA ILE A 988 -8.43 40.75 -8.67
C ILE A 988 -8.23 42.03 -7.84
N ASP A 989 -8.73 43.19 -8.29
CA ASP A 989 -8.47 44.47 -7.63
C ASP A 989 -9.22 44.60 -6.30
N SER A 990 -10.50 44.24 -6.25
CA SER A 990 -11.25 44.24 -4.99
C SER A 990 -10.70 43.21 -4.01
N PHE A 991 -10.36 42.01 -4.48
CA PHE A 991 -9.75 40.98 -3.64
C PHE A 991 -8.34 41.36 -3.17
N ASN A 992 -7.61 42.17 -3.94
CA ASN A 992 -6.35 42.77 -3.50
C ASN A 992 -6.53 43.57 -2.21
N ALA A 993 -7.49 44.50 -2.19
CA ALA A 993 -7.82 45.27 -1.00
C ALA A 993 -8.33 44.39 0.16
N LEU A 994 -9.13 43.35 -0.14
CA LEU A 994 -9.65 42.44 0.89
C LEU A 994 -8.55 41.66 1.59
N VAL A 995 -7.58 41.08 0.87
CA VAL A 995 -6.48 40.34 1.51
C VAL A 995 -5.54 41.27 2.26
N GLU A 996 -5.25 42.46 1.71
CA GLU A 996 -4.40 43.44 2.39
C GLU A 996 -5.01 43.89 3.72
N SER A 997 -6.31 44.20 3.73
CA SER A 997 -7.03 44.52 4.96
C SER A 997 -7.12 43.31 5.88
N SER A 998 -7.47 42.12 5.37
CA SER A 998 -7.59 40.90 6.19
C SER A 998 -6.30 40.53 6.92
N ALA A 999 -5.14 40.71 6.28
CA ALA A 999 -3.85 40.44 6.92
C ALA A 999 -3.65 41.29 8.19
N LEU A 1000 -4.15 42.53 8.18
CA LEU A 1000 -4.05 43.46 9.31
C LEU A 1000 -5.22 43.30 10.30
N ASP A 1001 -6.45 43.18 9.80
CA ASP A 1001 -7.67 43.09 10.60
C ASP A 1001 -7.72 41.81 11.43
N ILE A 1002 -7.31 40.68 10.83
CA ILE A 1002 -7.21 39.39 11.53
C ILE A 1002 -5.87 39.33 12.28
N HIS A 1003 -4.87 40.07 11.79
CA HIS A 1003 -3.47 40.00 12.18
C HIS A 1003 -2.87 38.61 11.98
N ALA A 1004 -3.06 38.02 10.80
CA ALA A 1004 -2.68 36.65 10.46
C ALA A 1004 -2.06 36.56 9.05
N TYR A 1005 -1.43 35.42 8.73
CA TYR A 1005 -1.00 35.15 7.36
C TYR A 1005 -2.24 34.87 6.47
N ILE A 1006 -2.35 35.53 5.32
CA ILE A 1006 -3.46 35.29 4.38
C ILE A 1006 -2.93 34.56 3.16
N ILE A 1007 -3.47 33.38 2.88
CA ILE A 1007 -3.01 32.46 1.85
C ILE A 1007 -4.10 32.33 0.80
N GLN A 1008 -3.98 33.11 -0.26
CA GLN A 1008 -4.92 33.12 -1.39
C GLN A 1008 -4.42 32.22 -2.50
N CYS A 1009 -5.29 31.38 -3.06
CA CYS A 1009 -4.98 30.52 -4.20
C CYS A 1009 -6.09 30.61 -5.24
N ASN A 1010 -5.84 31.38 -6.29
CA ASN A 1010 -6.79 31.62 -7.37
C ASN A 1010 -6.52 30.72 -8.57
N ASN A 1011 -7.53 30.50 -9.41
CA ASN A 1011 -7.38 29.83 -10.70
C ASN A 1011 -6.31 30.53 -11.55
N ARG A 1012 -5.40 29.76 -12.17
CA ARG A 1012 -4.28 30.30 -12.98
C ARG A 1012 -4.73 31.27 -14.07
N THR A 1013 -5.93 31.10 -14.63
CA THR A 1013 -6.49 31.99 -15.66
C THR A 1013 -6.45 33.45 -15.25
N TYR A 1014 -6.75 33.76 -13.98
CA TYR A 1014 -6.72 35.12 -13.44
C TYR A 1014 -5.45 35.39 -12.62
N GLY A 1015 -4.97 34.38 -11.88
CA GLY A 1015 -3.76 34.47 -11.06
C GLY A 1015 -3.94 35.32 -9.79
N ASP A 1016 -2.85 35.92 -9.31
CA ASP A 1016 -2.76 36.66 -8.05
C ASP A 1016 -2.86 35.79 -6.78
N SER A 1017 -2.51 34.51 -6.89
CA SER A 1017 -2.32 33.65 -5.73
C SER A 1017 -1.16 34.16 -4.87
N ARG A 1018 -1.31 34.25 -3.54
CA ARG A 1018 -0.31 34.89 -2.67
C ARG A 1018 -0.31 34.38 -1.24
N ILE A 1019 0.81 34.59 -0.57
CA ILE A 1019 0.94 34.53 0.89
C ILE A 1019 1.25 35.95 1.37
N ARG A 1020 0.31 36.56 2.07
CA ARG A 1020 0.43 37.88 2.67
C ARG A 1020 0.69 37.77 4.17
N ALA A 1021 1.58 38.59 4.70
CA ALA A 1021 1.93 38.65 6.11
C ALA A 1021 1.69 40.06 6.67
N PRO A 1022 1.35 40.21 7.97
CA PRO A 1022 1.17 41.50 8.62
C PRO A 1022 2.48 42.20 8.98
N TYR A 1023 3.47 42.22 8.07
CA TYR A 1023 4.76 42.86 8.33
C TYR A 1023 4.70 44.39 8.22
N LYS A 1024 5.53 45.05 9.03
CA LYS A 1024 5.69 46.51 8.98
C LYS A 1024 6.21 46.96 7.61
N ASP A 1025 7.27 46.33 7.13
CA ASP A 1025 7.93 46.70 5.88
C ASP A 1025 7.18 46.11 4.69
N SER A 1026 6.83 46.96 3.72
CA SER A 1026 5.95 46.60 2.59
C SER A 1026 6.54 45.49 1.70
N TRP A 1027 7.85 45.44 1.54
CA TRP A 1027 8.53 44.47 0.68
C TRP A 1027 8.62 43.06 1.27
N LEU A 1028 8.44 42.90 2.59
CA LEU A 1028 8.33 41.59 3.25
C LEU A 1028 6.92 41.03 3.26
N ARG A 1029 5.96 41.92 2.98
CA ARG A 1029 4.56 41.77 3.32
C ARG A 1029 3.89 40.77 2.37
N ASP A 1030 4.31 40.69 1.10
CA ASP A 1030 4.01 39.57 0.20
C ASP A 1030 5.15 38.54 0.27
N VAL A 1031 4.97 37.49 1.06
CA VAL A 1031 5.94 36.38 1.18
C VAL A 1031 6.04 35.63 -0.14
N VAL A 1032 4.89 35.44 -0.79
CA VAL A 1032 4.77 34.88 -2.13
C VAL A 1032 3.69 35.66 -2.85
N ARG A 1033 3.92 36.00 -4.12
CA ARG A 1033 2.89 36.49 -5.03
C ARG A 1033 3.10 35.90 -6.41
N VAL A 1034 2.11 35.16 -6.87
CA VAL A 1034 2.14 34.36 -8.09
C VAL A 1034 1.17 34.99 -9.08
N LYS A 1035 1.69 35.48 -10.19
CA LYS A 1035 0.87 35.97 -11.31
C LYS A 1035 0.56 34.82 -12.27
N GLY A 1036 -0.40 34.99 -13.17
CA GLY A 1036 -0.75 33.96 -14.16
C GLY A 1036 0.43 33.54 -15.05
N GLY A 1037 0.18 32.62 -15.98
CA GLY A 1037 1.21 32.11 -16.90
C GLY A 1037 0.66 30.98 -17.78
N VAL A 1038 1.49 30.45 -18.68
CA VAL A 1038 1.10 29.37 -19.62
C VAL A 1038 1.22 27.96 -19.02
N HIS A 1039 2.18 27.75 -18.14
CA HIS A 1039 2.39 26.47 -17.46
C HIS A 1039 1.76 26.46 -16.07
N ASP A 1040 1.31 25.30 -15.61
CA ASP A 1040 0.95 25.11 -14.20
C ASP A 1040 2.23 25.02 -13.36
N TYR A 1041 2.28 25.73 -12.25
CA TYR A 1041 3.45 25.76 -11.37
C TYR A 1041 3.05 26.08 -9.93
N PHE A 1042 4.00 25.96 -9.01
CA PHE A 1042 3.78 26.31 -7.61
C PHE A 1042 4.98 27.07 -7.07
N VAL A 1043 4.75 27.86 -6.03
CA VAL A 1043 5.78 28.58 -5.30
C VAL A 1043 5.64 28.26 -3.82
N ILE A 1044 6.74 27.92 -3.16
CA ILE A 1044 6.76 27.64 -1.72
C ILE A 1044 7.09 28.93 -0.98
N GLY A 1045 6.20 29.35 -0.07
CA GLY A 1045 6.48 30.38 0.91
C GLY A 1045 6.63 29.81 2.31
N GLU A 1046 7.41 30.51 3.14
CA GLU A 1046 7.62 30.16 4.55
C GLU A 1046 6.92 31.17 5.45
N ILE A 1047 6.13 30.67 6.40
CA ILE A 1047 5.49 31.49 7.43
C ILE A 1047 6.05 31.14 8.81
N ASP A 1048 6.21 32.16 9.67
CA ASP A 1048 6.75 32.00 11.02
C ASP A 1048 5.66 32.34 12.04
N ILE A 1049 4.85 31.31 12.35
CA ILE A 1049 3.72 31.46 13.28
C ILE A 1049 4.17 31.74 14.71
N LYS A 1050 5.38 31.29 15.10
CA LYS A 1050 5.90 31.52 16.45
C LYS A 1050 6.32 32.97 16.65
N SER A 1051 7.01 33.54 15.66
CA SER A 1051 7.37 34.96 15.67
C SER A 1051 6.13 35.86 15.65
N LEU A 1052 5.10 35.50 14.85
CA LEU A 1052 3.82 36.22 14.82
C LEU A 1052 3.12 36.20 16.18
N ARG A 1053 2.95 35.02 16.80
CA ARG A 1053 2.30 34.89 18.11
C ARG A 1053 3.07 35.61 19.21
N LYS A 1054 4.40 35.51 19.21
CA LYS A 1054 5.25 36.23 20.18
C LYS A 1054 4.99 37.74 20.13
N PHE A 1055 4.95 38.30 18.92
CA PHE A 1055 4.63 39.71 18.73
C PHE A 1055 3.22 40.06 19.22
N GLN A 1056 2.22 39.24 18.92
CA GLN A 1056 0.83 39.43 19.35
C GLN A 1056 0.68 39.46 20.88
N ILE A 1057 1.43 38.60 21.59
CA ILE A 1057 1.44 38.50 23.06
C ILE A 1057 2.17 39.69 23.69
N ASP A 1058 3.35 40.03 23.16
CA ASP A 1058 4.12 41.18 23.64
C ASP A 1058 3.34 42.50 23.49
N ALA A 1059 2.50 42.62 22.45
CA ALA A 1059 1.66 43.79 22.20
C ALA A 1059 0.50 43.97 23.20
N GLN A 1060 0.09 42.93 23.93
CA GLN A 1060 -1.00 42.99 24.92
C GLN A 1060 -0.51 43.19 26.37
N SER A 1061 0.79 43.05 26.63
CA SER A 1061 1.35 43.21 27.98
C SER A 1061 1.51 44.69 28.35
N PRO A 1062 1.04 45.16 29.53
CA PRO A 1062 1.23 46.56 29.94
C PRO A 1062 2.72 46.91 30.08
N PRO A 1063 3.12 48.18 29.84
CA PRO A 1063 4.52 48.60 29.87
C PRO A 1063 5.04 48.71 31.31
N VAL A 1064 5.22 47.59 32.00
CA VAL A 1064 5.95 47.54 33.27
C VAL A 1064 7.43 47.33 32.94
N LEU A 1065 8.19 48.43 32.99
CA LEU A 1065 9.64 48.50 33.24
C LEU A 1065 10.48 47.37 32.59
N LYS A 1066 10.57 47.32 31.26
CA LYS A 1066 11.69 46.63 30.60
C LYS A 1066 12.80 47.65 30.29
N PRO A 1067 14.01 47.52 30.87
CA PRO A 1067 15.12 48.41 30.56
C PRO A 1067 15.49 48.27 29.09
N GLN A 1068 15.75 49.41 28.45
CA GLN A 1068 16.21 49.51 27.07
C GLN A 1068 17.49 48.67 26.87
N LYS A 1069 17.35 47.44 26.39
CA LYS A 1069 18.48 46.65 25.87
C LYS A 1069 18.27 46.38 24.39
N LYS A 1070 19.23 46.92 23.63
CA LYS A 1070 19.60 46.72 22.21
C LYS A 1070 18.56 46.00 21.33
N LYS A 1071 18.04 46.76 20.35
CA LYS A 1071 17.27 46.28 19.19
C LYS A 1071 17.93 45.02 18.61
N PRO A 1072 17.25 43.86 18.54
CA PRO A 1072 17.62 42.84 17.59
C PRO A 1072 17.14 43.29 16.21
N HIS A 1073 18.04 43.40 15.25
CA HIS A 1073 17.68 43.52 13.83
C HIS A 1073 17.08 42.19 13.35
N ASN A 1074 15.79 42.19 13.02
CA ASN A 1074 15.21 41.73 11.73
C ASN A 1074 13.71 41.36 11.88
N ASN A 1075 12.86 42.03 11.10
CA ASN A 1075 11.43 41.79 10.82
C ASN A 1075 10.42 42.11 11.95
N THR A 1076 10.02 43.38 12.08
CA THR A 1076 8.90 43.77 12.97
C THR A 1076 7.55 43.70 12.25
N PHE A 1077 6.53 43.11 12.88
CA PHE A 1077 5.14 43.12 12.41
C PHE A 1077 4.51 44.51 12.56
N LYS A 1078 3.38 44.76 11.85
CA LYS A 1078 2.54 45.93 12.10
C LYS A 1078 1.92 45.85 13.51
N PRO A 1079 1.57 46.97 14.16
CA PRO A 1079 0.81 46.92 15.41
C PRO A 1079 -0.46 46.10 15.24
N VAL A 1080 -0.83 45.39 16.30
CA VAL A 1080 -2.13 44.70 16.35
C VAL A 1080 -3.27 45.71 16.23
N PRO A 1081 -4.40 45.35 15.60
CA PRO A 1081 -5.53 46.26 15.46
C PRO A 1081 -6.14 46.61 16.83
N ASP A 1082 -6.88 47.71 16.88
CA ASP A 1082 -7.60 48.10 18.09
C ASP A 1082 -8.59 47.01 18.53
N GLY A 1083 -8.67 46.78 19.84
CA GLY A 1083 -9.46 45.68 20.43
C GLY A 1083 -8.96 44.26 20.11
N TYR A 1084 -7.72 44.10 19.64
CA TYR A 1084 -7.14 42.77 19.37
C TYR A 1084 -6.91 41.98 20.66
N VAL A 1085 -7.54 40.81 20.74
CA VAL A 1085 -7.34 39.82 21.81
C VAL A 1085 -6.85 38.52 21.17
N ILE A 1086 -5.76 37.97 21.69
CA ILE A 1086 -5.23 36.70 21.19
C ILE A 1086 -5.96 35.60 21.94
N ASP A 1087 -6.40 34.57 21.21
CA ASP A 1087 -7.07 33.46 21.86
C ASP A 1087 -6.10 32.74 22.83
N PRO A 1088 -6.49 32.50 24.09
CA PRO A 1088 -5.66 31.81 25.08
C PRO A 1088 -5.10 30.47 24.60
N VAL A 1089 -5.81 29.74 23.74
CA VAL A 1089 -5.32 28.44 23.23
C VAL A 1089 -4.07 28.60 22.36
N ARG A 1090 -3.81 29.80 21.83
CA ARG A 1090 -2.62 30.13 21.03
C ARG A 1090 -1.46 30.68 21.89
N ASN A 1091 -1.66 30.85 23.21
CA ASN A 1091 -0.65 31.38 24.14
C ASN A 1091 0.34 30.34 24.68
N ASN A 1092 0.10 29.04 24.46
CA ASN A 1092 0.96 27.97 24.97
C ASN A 1092 2.29 27.91 24.22
N PHE A 1093 3.26 28.71 24.65
CA PHE A 1093 4.67 28.39 24.50
C PHE A 1093 4.98 27.18 25.39
N SER A 1094 4.82 25.97 24.85
CA SER A 1094 5.64 24.86 25.32
C SER A 1094 7.08 25.13 24.84
N GLY A 1095 7.73 26.07 25.52
CA GLY A 1095 9.17 26.31 25.44
C GLY A 1095 9.96 25.04 25.80
N PRO A 1096 11.26 25.01 25.46
CA PRO A 1096 12.09 23.80 25.45
C PRO A 1096 11.90 22.89 26.66
#